data_AF-A0AB39I376-F1
#
_entry.id   AF-A0AB39I376-F1
#
_cell.length_a   1.000
_cell.length_b   1.000
_cell.length_c   1.000
_cell.angle_alpha   90.00
_cell.angle_beta   90.00
_cell.angle_gamma   90.00
#
_symmetry.space_group_name_H-M   'P 1'
#
loop_
_entity.id
_entity.type
_entity.pdbx_description
1 polymer ?
#
loop_
_entity_poly.entity_id
_entity_poly.type
_entity_poly.pdbx_seq_one_letter_code
_entity_poly.pdbx_strand_id
1 'polypeptide(L)'
;MSVKISFDNELAVASVPLTDWAPPLVEQLGRYFDVSEGILQLDYAHLSAENTSDTYNWLGMSLTGCENFAFEFKHAAQLGPIALTLAILGHGSTGIKGSSSILDENAYGAAEEAFRKDVLQRDSRALRETIMAAIAPREIWVSWLLDAHSSERSRFLDDQEIMAALVANTSKDDCIDSLQLVSPRHGQNNWAFEQMVEQHWQHVSDYLETHVGYSGSAVPKLVFSLFANSPTVQTSRWACEQVLERADPTVFPQLIQHCRTIVADDVRNLFLRWHIRPKTENKDNFKECVAKACSTLATLLADPMPSDLALAAVWHDFGNSARSGQQSVAAGLRELPSGAWDREAVWSQLGPAAREAWRQDLFDQVREEPELAQGLLDFACLWLEQTAFAEVEPVLLRLMYDEDHLAFANRLASVGPRQKQLRAKGLVRSGQGALDVEAPVGQGEDAHVLPNVGAQTWLGDPSVERLIHRALSQIEEEFCCEYLTTWGEDEEAHTARLLTLTQGAIGNVSLQLQQLSVTTRGTYPSLSVKVRQPSKREEGASTPAGAPLGADVLFLTRIVDEGKTVIQRATLVQVKKRSGTGSGKRFSSTIGIDLRQCEDMLTQSEHAYYLFATSASARPTLWVAPARLVRNLTQLHTSKASVVATQVRDASCSYADFFLHDLVGLWAGDEDEGIVAVANGNPRLGRTPRHIVEIEVRRQSG
;
A
#
# COMPACT_ATOMS: atom_id res chain seq x y z
N MET A 1 53.22 21.75 28.06
CA MET A 1 54.47 21.93 28.85
C MET A 1 54.22 21.30 30.21
N SER A 2 55.05 20.37 30.67
CA SER A 2 54.89 19.77 32.00
C SER A 2 55.34 20.76 33.08
N VAL A 3 54.49 21.06 34.06
CA VAL A 3 54.87 21.88 35.21
C VAL A 3 55.69 21.05 36.19
N LYS A 4 56.79 21.61 36.69
CA LYS A 4 57.63 20.95 37.70
C LYS A 4 57.05 21.19 39.09
N ILE A 5 56.80 20.13 39.85
CA ILE A 5 56.39 20.20 41.26
C ILE A 5 57.46 19.52 42.11
N SER A 6 57.88 20.16 43.20
CA SER A 6 58.74 19.53 44.21
C SER A 6 57.89 19.07 45.38
N PHE A 7 57.94 17.77 45.69
CA PHE A 7 57.26 17.21 46.86
C PHE A 7 58.30 16.96 47.94
N ASP A 8 58.08 17.56 49.12
CA ASP A 8 58.75 17.16 50.34
C ASP A 8 57.82 16.22 51.11
N ASN A 9 58.10 14.92 50.99
CA ASN A 9 57.30 13.89 51.64
C ASN A 9 57.52 13.83 53.16
N GLU A 10 58.62 14.40 53.69
CA GLU A 10 58.87 14.44 55.13
C GLU A 10 58.06 15.55 55.79
N LEU A 11 57.94 16.69 55.12
CA LEU A 11 57.13 17.83 55.57
C LEU A 11 55.68 17.81 55.07
N ALA A 12 55.36 16.90 54.15
CA ALA A 12 54.09 16.85 53.43
C ALA A 12 53.73 18.20 52.78
N VAL A 13 54.71 18.80 52.11
CA VAL A 13 54.55 20.10 51.40
C VAL A 13 54.85 19.93 49.91
N ALA A 14 53.93 20.41 49.07
CA ALA A 14 54.12 20.51 47.63
C ALA A 14 54.48 21.95 47.26
N SER A 15 55.65 22.15 46.66
CA SER A 15 56.11 23.45 46.15
C SER A 15 55.95 23.53 44.65
N VAL A 16 55.18 24.53 44.19
CA VAL A 16 54.89 24.79 42.78
C VAL A 16 55.51 26.14 42.37
N PRO A 17 56.59 26.15 41.55
CA PRO A 17 57.12 27.38 40.97
C PRO A 17 56.17 27.93 39.90
N LEU A 18 55.80 29.20 40.04
CA LEU A 18 54.82 29.91 39.19
C LEU A 18 55.47 30.93 38.24
N THR A 19 56.80 31.01 38.18
CA THR A 19 57.55 32.04 37.42
C THR A 19 57.25 32.07 35.92
N ASP A 20 56.92 30.91 35.33
CA ASP A 20 56.61 30.78 33.89
C ASP A 20 55.10 30.70 33.61
N TRP A 21 54.26 30.95 34.63
CA TRP A 21 52.82 30.86 34.48
C TRP A 21 52.24 32.17 33.94
N ALA A 22 51.11 32.07 33.25
CA ALA A 22 50.36 33.24 32.85
C ALA A 22 49.95 34.04 34.12
N PRO A 23 50.24 35.35 34.19
CA PRO A 23 49.92 36.18 35.36
C PRO A 23 48.48 36.03 35.89
N PRO A 24 47.43 35.91 35.03
CA PRO A 24 46.06 35.74 35.49
C PRO A 24 45.82 34.46 36.31
N LEU A 25 46.56 33.37 36.04
CA LEU A 25 46.44 32.14 36.82
C LEU A 25 47.08 32.31 38.21
N VAL A 26 48.19 33.04 38.30
CA VAL A 26 48.87 33.34 39.56
C VAL A 26 47.99 34.25 40.43
N GLU A 27 47.38 35.27 39.84
CA GLU A 27 46.43 36.15 40.53
C GLU A 27 45.22 35.41 41.10
N GLN A 28 44.70 34.40 40.38
CA GLN A 28 43.60 33.56 40.87
C GLN A 28 44.00 32.72 42.07
N LEU A 29 45.18 32.09 42.03
CA LEU A 29 45.70 31.32 43.16
C LEU A 29 45.97 32.22 44.38
N GLY A 30 46.51 33.42 44.16
CA GLY A 30 46.80 34.40 45.22
C GLY A 30 45.58 34.92 45.98
N ARG A 31 44.35 34.66 45.51
CA ARG A 31 43.12 34.99 46.26
C ARG A 31 42.84 34.03 47.41
N TYR A 32 43.37 32.81 47.33
CA TYR A 32 43.06 31.73 48.27
C TYR A 32 44.29 31.19 48.99
N PHE A 33 45.49 31.43 48.46
CA PHE A 33 46.75 30.92 48.97
C PHE A 33 47.82 32.02 49.02
N ASP A 34 48.78 31.90 49.93
CA ASP A 34 49.93 32.78 49.95
C ASP A 34 50.94 32.39 48.86
N VAL A 35 51.31 33.33 48.01
CA VAL A 35 52.29 33.15 46.93
C VAL A 35 53.48 34.04 47.22
N SER A 36 54.55 33.45 47.75
CA SER A 36 55.78 34.17 48.12
C SER A 36 56.90 33.88 47.11
N GLU A 37 57.58 34.93 46.67
CA GLU A 37 58.72 34.85 45.72
C GLU A 37 58.44 34.05 44.43
N GLY A 38 57.18 33.98 43.99
CA GLY A 38 56.78 33.24 42.80
C GLY A 38 56.68 31.72 43.01
N ILE A 39 56.59 31.26 44.26
CA ILE A 39 56.39 29.85 44.63
C ILE A 39 55.10 29.75 45.47
N LEU A 40 54.25 28.79 45.11
CA LEU A 40 53.10 28.38 45.90
C LEU A 40 53.48 27.14 46.72
N GLN A 41 53.28 27.19 48.04
CA GLN A 41 53.46 26.05 48.93
C GLN A 41 52.10 25.53 49.42
N LEU A 42 51.88 24.22 49.27
CA LEU A 42 50.64 23.56 49.66
C LEU A 42 50.95 22.47 50.68
N ASP A 43 50.44 22.64 51.89
CA ASP A 43 50.51 21.67 52.98
C ASP A 43 49.41 20.60 52.81
N TYR A 44 49.81 19.34 52.72
CA TYR A 44 48.90 18.20 52.64
C TYR A 44 49.06 17.23 53.81
N ALA A 45 49.68 17.65 54.93
CA ALA A 45 49.88 16.83 56.14
C ALA A 45 48.57 16.37 56.80
N HIS A 46 47.45 17.04 56.52
CA HIS A 46 46.12 16.66 57.02
C HIS A 46 45.56 15.39 56.35
N LEU A 47 46.15 14.93 55.24
CA LEU A 47 45.77 13.68 54.58
C LEU A 47 46.36 12.47 55.31
N SER A 48 45.61 11.35 55.34
CA SER A 48 46.05 10.14 56.03
C SER A 48 47.33 9.57 55.43
N ALA A 49 48.37 9.43 56.27
CA ALA A 49 49.57 8.67 55.96
C ALA A 49 49.40 7.15 56.15
N GLU A 50 48.28 6.71 56.72
CA GLU A 50 47.93 5.30 56.91
C GLU A 50 46.99 4.81 55.79
N ASN A 51 47.24 3.59 55.29
CA ASN A 51 46.37 2.88 54.34
C ASN A 51 45.08 2.44 55.03
N THR A 52 44.12 3.35 55.20
CA THR A 52 42.85 3.08 55.90
C THR A 52 41.62 3.12 55.00
N SER A 53 41.75 3.35 53.69
CA SER A 53 40.60 3.38 52.78
C SER A 53 40.74 2.49 51.54
N ASP A 54 39.61 1.85 51.18
CA ASP A 54 39.30 1.17 49.92
C ASP A 54 39.27 2.14 48.71
N THR A 55 40.16 3.13 48.65
CA THR A 55 40.29 4.05 47.52
C THR A 55 41.25 3.44 46.51
N TYR A 56 40.68 2.71 45.56
CA TYR A 56 41.37 2.29 44.36
C TYR A 56 41.56 3.50 43.44
N ASN A 57 42.80 3.80 43.06
CA ASN A 57 43.04 4.63 41.87
C ASN A 57 42.50 3.87 40.63
N TRP A 58 42.27 4.53 39.49
CA TRP A 58 41.85 3.92 38.22
C TRP A 58 42.78 2.77 37.74
N LEU A 59 44.00 2.70 38.28
CA LEU A 59 44.99 1.63 38.10
C LEU A 59 44.89 0.45 39.09
N GLY A 60 43.95 0.46 40.03
CA GLY A 60 43.74 -0.64 40.99
C GLY A 60 44.80 -0.77 42.10
N MET A 61 45.62 0.27 42.31
CA MET A 61 46.62 0.31 43.38
C MET A 61 46.05 0.88 44.68
N SER A 62 46.44 0.30 45.83
CA SER A 62 46.21 0.86 47.16
C SER A 62 47.28 1.91 47.46
N LEU A 63 46.85 3.18 47.54
CA LEU A 63 47.70 4.33 47.86
C LEU A 63 47.20 4.98 49.15
N THR A 64 48.12 5.51 49.97
CA THR A 64 47.77 6.39 51.09
C THR A 64 47.18 7.71 50.60
N GLY A 65 46.52 8.48 51.47
CA GLY A 65 45.95 9.78 51.09
C GLY A 65 47.01 10.75 50.54
N CYS A 66 48.19 10.78 51.17
CA CYS A 66 49.33 11.59 50.73
C CYS A 66 49.90 11.13 49.38
N GLU A 67 50.03 9.81 49.15
CA GLU A 67 50.52 9.27 47.88
C GLU A 67 49.52 9.51 46.75
N ASN A 68 48.22 9.37 47.03
CA ASN A 68 47.16 9.64 46.07
C ASN A 68 47.14 11.13 45.68
N PHE A 69 47.26 12.05 46.66
CA PHE A 69 47.43 13.47 46.37
C PHE A 69 48.62 13.72 45.46
N ALA A 70 49.82 13.26 45.84
CA ALA A 70 51.02 13.49 45.04
C ALA A 70 50.91 12.91 43.62
N PHE A 71 50.22 11.78 43.45
CA PHE A 71 49.96 11.17 42.14
C PHE A 71 49.03 12.04 41.29
N GLU A 72 47.82 12.35 41.78
CA GLU A 72 46.83 13.16 41.07
C GLU A 72 47.37 14.55 40.73
N PHE A 73 48.14 15.13 41.66
CA PHE A 73 48.72 16.45 41.49
C PHE A 73 49.86 16.46 40.46
N LYS A 74 50.71 15.43 40.43
CA LYS A 74 51.70 15.24 39.35
C LYS A 74 51.01 15.03 38.00
N HIS A 75 49.93 14.28 37.97
CA HIS A 75 49.14 14.07 36.76
C HIS A 75 48.57 15.40 36.25
N ALA A 76 47.93 16.20 37.10
CA ALA A 76 47.46 17.54 36.76
C ALA A 76 48.59 18.46 36.24
N ALA A 77 49.77 18.39 36.83
CA ALA A 77 50.96 19.14 36.39
C ALA A 77 51.44 18.76 34.98
N GLN A 78 51.30 17.47 34.60
CA GLN A 78 51.66 16.98 33.28
C GLN A 78 50.69 17.50 32.20
N LEU A 79 49.41 17.64 32.57
CA LEU A 79 48.38 18.21 31.71
C LEU A 79 48.58 19.72 31.50
N GLY A 80 49.13 20.41 32.49
CA GLY A 80 49.66 21.77 32.33
C GLY A 80 49.15 22.76 33.38
N PRO A 81 49.47 24.06 33.23
CA PRO A 81 49.20 25.08 34.24
C PRO A 81 47.72 25.22 34.59
N ILE A 82 46.81 25.21 33.61
CA ILE A 82 45.36 25.39 33.86
C ILE A 82 44.78 24.19 34.61
N ALA A 83 45.12 22.97 34.19
CA ALA A 83 44.69 21.75 34.87
C ALA A 83 45.17 21.73 36.32
N LEU A 84 46.43 22.13 36.56
CA LEU A 84 46.98 22.23 37.90
C LEU A 84 46.32 23.34 38.73
N THR A 85 46.00 24.51 38.13
CA THR A 85 45.21 25.54 38.82
C THR A 85 43.89 24.98 39.33
N LEU A 86 43.14 24.26 38.49
CA LEU A 86 41.86 23.68 38.90
C LEU A 86 42.03 22.62 40.00
N ALA A 87 43.05 21.78 39.88
CA ALA A 87 43.42 20.81 40.91
C ALA A 87 43.73 21.50 42.25
N ILE A 88 44.41 22.67 42.23
CA ILE A 88 44.68 23.51 43.41
C ILE A 88 43.39 24.07 44.01
N LEU A 89 42.48 24.55 43.16
CA LEU A 89 41.18 25.10 43.56
C LEU A 89 40.17 24.03 44.00
N GLY A 90 40.55 22.75 44.03
CA GLY A 90 39.76 21.65 44.59
C GLY A 90 39.03 20.79 43.56
N HIS A 91 39.21 21.04 42.26
CA HIS A 91 38.62 20.21 41.22
C HIS A 91 39.21 18.79 41.23
N GLY A 92 38.37 17.77 41.05
CA GLY A 92 38.80 16.37 41.01
C GLY A 92 39.09 15.72 42.37
N SER A 93 38.71 16.36 43.48
CA SER A 93 38.89 15.83 44.85
C SER A 93 40.35 15.48 45.18
N THR A 94 41.26 16.39 44.87
CA THR A 94 42.71 16.21 45.14
C THR A 94 43.05 16.12 46.62
N GLY A 95 42.16 16.50 47.54
CA GLY A 95 42.44 16.45 48.97
C GLY A 95 43.17 17.68 49.51
N ILE A 96 43.07 18.82 48.82
CA ILE A 96 43.57 20.12 49.33
C ILE A 96 42.63 20.71 50.40
N LYS A 97 41.35 20.35 50.36
CA LYS A 97 40.35 20.84 51.29
C LYS A 97 40.71 20.41 52.73
N GLY A 98 40.95 21.39 53.61
CA GLY A 98 41.43 21.17 54.98
C GLY A 98 42.94 21.42 55.16
N SER A 99 43.63 21.83 54.09
CA SER A 99 45.02 22.30 54.14
C SER A 99 45.16 23.59 54.95
N SER A 100 46.22 23.67 55.74
CA SER A 100 46.59 24.89 56.47
C SER A 100 47.07 26.03 55.55
N SER A 101 47.36 25.73 54.29
CA SER A 101 47.79 26.73 53.29
C SER A 101 46.64 27.57 52.72
N ILE A 102 45.38 27.20 53.00
CA ILE A 102 44.20 27.97 52.57
C ILE A 102 44.03 29.18 53.49
N LEU A 103 44.01 30.39 52.92
CA LEU A 103 43.89 31.65 53.68
C LEU A 103 42.51 31.83 54.33
N ASP A 104 41.45 31.42 53.64
CA ASP A 104 40.06 31.47 54.10
C ASP A 104 39.28 30.25 53.57
N GLU A 105 38.95 29.31 54.47
CA GLU A 105 38.23 28.09 54.11
C GLU A 105 36.81 28.36 53.56
N ASN A 106 36.13 29.40 54.02
CA ASN A 106 34.79 29.73 53.56
C ASN A 106 34.84 30.27 52.13
N ALA A 107 35.80 31.14 51.83
CA ALA A 107 36.02 31.64 50.48
C ALA A 107 36.50 30.53 49.53
N TYR A 108 37.39 29.66 50.00
CA TYR A 108 37.90 28.52 49.22
C TYR A 108 36.80 27.53 48.82
N GLY A 109 35.79 27.33 49.68
CA GLY A 109 34.64 26.48 49.37
C GLY A 109 33.88 26.84 48.08
N ALA A 110 34.04 28.08 47.58
CA ALA A 110 33.45 28.55 46.32
C ALA A 110 34.48 28.82 45.22
N ALA A 111 35.76 28.48 45.42
CA ALA A 111 36.87 28.89 44.54
C ALA A 111 36.77 28.34 43.10
N GLU A 112 36.40 27.07 42.95
CA GLU A 112 36.20 26.43 41.64
C GLU A 112 35.09 27.14 40.83
N GLU A 113 33.98 27.47 41.48
CA GLU A 113 32.85 28.15 40.84
C GLU A 113 33.13 29.64 40.60
N ALA A 114 33.90 30.28 41.47
CA ALA A 114 34.39 31.65 41.27
C ALA A 114 35.32 31.72 40.05
N PHE A 115 36.26 30.78 39.91
CA PHE A 115 37.12 30.69 38.73
C PHE A 115 36.28 30.52 37.45
N ARG A 116 35.30 29.61 37.47
CA ARG A 116 34.39 29.40 36.34
C ARG A 116 33.63 30.68 35.96
N LYS A 117 33.12 31.43 36.93
CA LYS A 117 32.45 32.72 36.70
C LYS A 117 33.39 33.80 36.17
N ASP A 118 34.62 33.85 36.66
CA ASP A 118 35.61 34.83 36.21
C ASP A 118 36.01 34.61 34.75
N VAL A 119 36.06 33.36 34.27
CA VAL A 119 36.27 33.08 32.84
C VAL A 119 35.15 33.65 31.96
N LEU A 120 33.91 33.69 32.47
CA LEU A 120 32.74 34.26 31.79
C LEU A 120 32.63 35.79 31.94
N GLN A 121 33.21 36.38 32.98
CA GLN A 121 33.13 37.82 33.22
C GLN A 121 34.03 38.60 32.26
N ARG A 122 33.45 39.61 31.59
CA ARG A 122 34.19 40.50 30.67
C ARG A 122 35.30 41.30 31.35
N ASP A 123 35.20 41.51 32.66
CA ASP A 123 36.17 42.29 33.43
C ASP A 123 37.49 41.52 33.69
N SER A 124 37.47 40.18 33.60
CA SER A 124 38.66 39.31 33.75
C SER A 124 39.25 38.90 32.39
N ARG A 125 39.41 39.89 31.48
CA ARG A 125 39.83 39.66 30.08
C ARG A 125 41.13 38.88 29.92
N ALA A 126 42.13 39.13 30.78
CA ALA A 126 43.43 38.46 30.69
C ALA A 126 43.35 36.95 31.01
N LEU A 127 42.53 36.56 32.01
CA LEU A 127 42.28 35.15 32.31
C LEU A 127 41.58 34.47 31.14
N ARG A 128 40.56 35.12 30.60
CA ARG A 128 39.82 34.65 29.43
C ARG A 128 40.70 34.42 28.21
N GLU A 129 41.57 35.38 27.88
CA GLU A 129 42.54 35.25 26.76
C GLU A 129 43.51 34.09 26.99
N THR A 130 43.93 33.86 28.25
CA THR A 130 44.77 32.71 28.62
C THR A 130 44.05 31.38 28.39
N ILE A 131 42.78 31.29 28.80
CA ILE A 131 41.95 30.09 28.59
C ILE A 131 41.73 29.86 27.08
N MET A 132 41.35 30.90 26.33
CA MET A 132 41.11 30.79 24.88
C MET A 132 42.36 30.39 24.08
N ALA A 133 43.55 30.81 24.51
CA ALA A 133 44.80 30.43 23.84
C ALA A 133 45.17 28.95 24.08
N ALA A 134 44.71 28.37 25.18
CA ALA A 134 45.03 27.00 25.59
C ALA A 134 43.91 25.99 25.34
N ILE A 135 42.69 26.46 24.99
CA ILE A 135 41.52 25.59 24.85
C ILE A 135 41.70 24.59 23.71
N ALA A 136 41.62 23.30 24.02
CA ALA A 136 41.63 22.22 23.03
C ALA A 136 40.72 21.07 23.48
N PRO A 137 40.11 20.31 22.56
CA PRO A 137 39.07 19.32 22.91
C PRO A 137 39.53 18.23 23.89
N ARG A 138 40.79 17.78 23.78
CA ARG A 138 41.34 16.70 24.62
C ARG A 138 41.82 17.16 26.00
N GLU A 139 41.81 18.46 26.26
CA GLU A 139 42.18 18.99 27.55
C GLU A 139 41.14 18.59 28.60
N ILE A 140 41.56 17.88 29.64
CA ILE A 140 40.65 17.36 30.67
C ILE A 140 39.81 18.49 31.31
N TRP A 141 40.41 19.66 31.50
CA TRP A 141 39.73 20.81 32.07
C TRP A 141 38.64 21.41 31.15
N VAL A 142 38.66 21.14 29.85
CA VAL A 142 37.59 21.56 28.93
C VAL A 142 36.32 20.76 29.16
N SER A 143 36.45 19.46 29.46
CA SER A 143 35.31 18.62 29.85
C SER A 143 34.66 19.10 31.14
N TRP A 144 35.45 19.62 32.09
CA TRP A 144 34.96 20.26 33.30
C TRP A 144 34.29 21.61 33.05
N LEU A 145 34.88 22.43 32.18
CA LEU A 145 34.34 23.74 31.81
C LEU A 145 32.94 23.57 31.19
N LEU A 146 32.82 22.58 30.32
CA LEU A 146 31.60 22.18 29.66
C LEU A 146 30.91 21.03 30.38
N ASP A 147 31.09 20.87 31.69
CA ASP A 147 30.47 19.73 32.38
C ASP A 147 28.95 19.76 32.24
N ALA A 148 28.38 18.59 31.99
CA ALA A 148 26.98 18.42 31.69
C ALA A 148 26.10 18.66 32.95
N HIS A 149 26.67 18.59 34.15
CA HIS A 149 25.96 18.86 35.41
C HIS A 149 26.14 20.30 35.92
N SER A 150 26.98 21.11 35.25
CA SER A 150 27.20 22.51 35.61
C SER A 150 26.01 23.40 35.23
N SER A 151 25.57 24.25 36.16
CA SER A 151 24.56 25.29 35.91
C SER A 151 25.05 26.40 34.97
N GLU A 152 26.37 26.55 34.82
CA GLU A 152 27.00 27.59 34.01
C GLU A 152 27.30 27.12 32.58
N ARG A 153 27.08 25.83 32.26
CA ARG A 153 27.33 25.27 30.91
C ARG A 153 26.63 26.08 29.82
N SER A 154 25.37 26.49 30.03
CA SER A 154 24.64 27.26 29.02
C SER A 154 25.32 28.59 28.72
N ARG A 155 25.87 29.26 29.75
CA ARG A 155 26.58 30.55 29.57
C ARG A 155 27.86 30.39 28.76
N PHE A 156 28.58 29.28 28.92
CA PHE A 156 29.75 28.97 28.07
C PHE A 156 29.35 28.66 26.63
N LEU A 157 28.27 27.90 26.41
CA LEU A 157 27.77 27.64 25.06
C LEU A 157 27.27 28.92 24.37
N ASP A 158 26.75 29.88 25.14
CA ASP A 158 26.37 31.22 24.66
C ASP A 158 27.57 32.13 24.37
N ASP A 159 28.75 31.77 24.87
CA ASP A 159 29.96 32.56 24.73
C ASP A 159 30.65 32.30 23.38
N GLN A 160 30.40 33.20 22.43
CA GLN A 160 30.90 33.03 21.06
C GLN A 160 32.44 33.07 20.95
N GLU A 161 33.16 33.78 21.83
CA GLU A 161 34.62 33.87 21.70
C GLU A 161 35.30 32.58 22.19
N ILE A 162 34.91 32.09 23.37
CA ILE A 162 35.44 30.83 23.91
C ILE A 162 35.09 29.67 22.98
N MET A 163 33.84 29.62 22.53
CA MET A 163 33.39 28.59 21.59
C MET A 163 34.12 28.70 20.25
N ALA A 164 34.35 29.91 19.71
CA ALA A 164 35.10 30.09 18.47
C ALA A 164 36.54 29.59 18.58
N ALA A 165 37.21 29.83 19.71
CA ALA A 165 38.55 29.32 19.98
C ALA A 165 38.56 27.78 20.04
N LEU A 166 37.58 27.16 20.71
CA LEU A 166 37.46 25.70 20.76
C LEU A 166 37.21 25.10 19.36
N VAL A 167 36.34 25.72 18.55
CA VAL A 167 36.08 25.31 17.17
C VAL A 167 37.36 25.40 16.34
N ALA A 168 38.09 26.51 16.41
CA ALA A 168 39.33 26.73 15.65
C ALA A 168 40.45 25.74 16.03
N ASN A 169 40.52 25.33 17.30
CA ASN A 169 41.51 24.38 17.81
C ASN A 169 41.06 22.90 17.66
N THR A 170 39.88 22.63 17.11
CA THR A 170 39.40 21.27 16.88
C THR A 170 40.00 20.71 15.59
N SER A 171 40.82 19.66 15.73
CA SER A 171 41.34 18.90 14.60
C SER A 171 40.28 17.94 14.04
N LYS A 172 40.54 17.36 12.86
CA LYS A 172 39.65 16.34 12.27
C LYS A 172 39.50 15.11 13.16
N ASP A 173 40.58 14.67 13.79
CA ASP A 173 40.61 13.49 14.63
C ASP A 173 39.87 13.70 15.97
N ASP A 174 39.66 14.96 16.35
CA ASP A 174 39.00 15.35 17.61
C ASP A 174 37.53 15.74 17.41
N CYS A 175 37.07 15.82 16.16
CA CYS A 175 35.77 16.36 15.80
C CYS A 175 34.62 15.68 16.57
N ILE A 176 34.62 14.35 16.66
CA ILE A 176 33.55 13.59 17.32
C ILE A 176 33.53 13.86 18.83
N ASP A 177 34.70 13.88 19.47
CA ASP A 177 34.82 14.16 20.91
C ASP A 177 34.41 15.61 21.20
N SER A 178 34.84 16.56 20.38
CA SER A 178 34.42 17.96 20.46
C SER A 178 32.91 18.11 20.34
N LEU A 179 32.28 17.44 19.36
CA LEU A 179 30.83 17.50 19.17
C LEU A 179 30.07 16.92 20.37
N GLN A 180 30.59 15.91 21.05
CA GLN A 180 30.00 15.40 22.29
C GLN A 180 30.12 16.44 23.42
N LEU A 181 31.26 17.11 23.53
CA LEU A 181 31.49 18.17 24.52
C LEU A 181 30.53 19.34 24.34
N VAL A 182 30.37 19.85 23.11
CA VAL A 182 29.51 21.01 22.82
C VAL A 182 28.06 20.64 22.48
N SER A 183 27.68 19.36 22.61
CA SER A 183 26.33 18.91 22.28
C SER A 183 25.26 19.68 23.07
N PRO A 184 24.39 20.46 22.41
CA PRO A 184 23.44 21.30 23.12
C PRO A 184 22.30 20.44 23.69
N ARG A 185 21.88 20.77 24.91
CA ARG A 185 20.63 20.28 25.49
C ARG A 185 19.47 21.18 25.05
N HIS A 186 18.25 20.75 25.36
CA HIS A 186 17.04 21.47 24.98
C HIS A 186 17.09 22.95 25.40
N GLY A 187 17.00 23.86 24.41
CA GLY A 187 17.04 25.31 24.61
C GLY A 187 18.43 25.92 24.77
N GLN A 188 19.52 25.14 24.70
CA GLN A 188 20.89 25.66 24.72
C GLN A 188 21.34 26.09 23.33
N ASN A 189 22.30 27.03 23.28
CA ASN A 189 22.89 27.51 22.04
C ASN A 189 23.69 26.40 21.34
N ASN A 190 23.46 26.28 20.04
CA ASN A 190 24.04 25.25 19.17
C ASN A 190 25.10 25.80 18.22
N TRP A 191 25.50 27.07 18.33
CA TRP A 191 26.42 27.72 17.38
C TRP A 191 27.74 26.97 17.24
N ALA A 192 28.41 26.64 18.36
CA ALA A 192 29.68 25.92 18.34
C ALA A 192 29.55 24.53 17.71
N PHE A 193 28.46 23.84 18.05
CA PHE A 193 28.13 22.52 17.53
C PHE A 193 27.94 22.57 16.01
N GLU A 194 27.18 23.55 15.51
CA GLU A 194 26.95 23.71 14.08
C GLU A 194 28.22 24.09 13.32
N GLN A 195 29.02 25.01 13.85
CA GLN A 195 30.28 25.39 13.21
C GLN A 195 31.26 24.21 13.09
N MET A 196 31.31 23.32 14.08
CA MET A 196 32.10 22.10 13.99
C MET A 196 31.56 21.14 12.92
N VAL A 197 30.23 21.01 12.81
CA VAL A 197 29.60 20.20 11.76
C VAL A 197 29.90 20.75 10.37
N GLU A 198 29.80 22.07 10.17
CA GLU A 198 30.09 22.72 8.89
C GLU A 198 31.57 22.55 8.49
N GLN A 199 32.50 22.79 9.42
CA GLN A 199 33.93 22.70 9.14
C GLN A 199 34.41 21.28 8.85
N HIS A 200 33.81 20.28 9.51
CA HIS A 200 34.24 18.88 9.45
C HIS A 200 33.17 17.95 8.86
N TRP A 201 32.32 18.48 7.97
CA TRP A 201 31.15 17.78 7.42
C TRP A 201 31.45 16.37 6.89
N GLN A 202 32.59 16.19 6.21
CA GLN A 202 32.98 14.88 5.69
C GLN A 202 33.15 13.85 6.81
N HIS A 203 33.82 14.22 7.90
CA HIS A 203 34.04 13.31 9.02
C HIS A 203 32.73 13.00 9.77
N VAL A 204 31.85 14.00 9.90
CA VAL A 204 30.50 13.81 10.44
C VAL A 204 29.67 12.87 9.55
N SER A 205 29.80 13.00 8.23
CA SER A 205 29.14 12.12 7.27
C SER A 205 29.64 10.68 7.40
N ASP A 206 30.95 10.45 7.44
CA ASP A 206 31.55 9.12 7.63
C ASP A 206 31.07 8.48 8.96
N TYR A 207 30.95 9.30 10.01
CA TYR A 207 30.42 8.87 11.30
C TYR A 207 28.94 8.48 11.23
N LEU A 208 28.09 9.29 10.59
CA LEU A 208 26.67 9.01 10.39
C LEU A 208 26.46 7.75 9.55
N GLU A 209 27.21 7.60 8.46
CA GLU A 209 27.13 6.44 7.58
C GLU A 209 27.40 5.14 8.33
N THR A 210 28.37 5.19 9.25
CA THR A 210 28.73 4.04 10.10
C THR A 210 27.65 3.78 11.15
N HIS A 211 27.11 4.82 11.80
CA HIS A 211 26.36 4.66 13.06
C HIS A 211 24.83 4.71 12.95
N VAL A 212 24.27 5.26 11.87
CA VAL A 212 22.79 5.40 11.71
C VAL A 212 22.08 4.04 11.62
N GLY A 213 22.74 3.02 11.05
CA GLY A 213 22.16 1.69 10.86
C GLY A 213 22.28 0.74 12.05
N TYR A 214 22.83 1.19 13.18
CA TYR A 214 22.87 0.37 14.40
C TYR A 214 21.47 0.26 15.03
N SER A 215 21.22 -0.82 15.77
CA SER A 215 19.94 -1.05 16.42
C SER A 215 19.87 -0.35 17.80
N GLY A 216 18.71 0.25 18.12
CA GLY A 216 18.29 0.72 19.45
C GLY A 216 19.39 1.20 20.42
N SER A 217 19.94 0.28 21.22
CA SER A 217 20.93 0.56 22.27
C SER A 217 22.35 0.85 21.77
N ALA A 218 22.63 0.57 20.49
CA ALA A 218 23.93 0.74 19.88
C ALA A 218 24.07 2.05 19.10
N VAL A 219 22.97 2.79 18.86
CA VAL A 219 23.05 4.10 18.20
C VAL A 219 23.61 5.12 19.20
N PRO A 220 24.76 5.76 18.90
CA PRO A 220 25.34 6.75 19.79
C PRO A 220 24.43 7.96 20.00
N LYS A 221 24.38 8.49 21.22
CA LYS A 221 23.61 9.72 21.57
C LYS A 221 23.94 10.89 20.64
N LEU A 222 25.18 10.96 20.17
CA LEU A 222 25.63 11.99 19.24
C LEU A 222 24.84 12.00 17.92
N VAL A 223 24.43 10.84 17.40
CA VAL A 223 23.62 10.77 16.17
C VAL A 223 22.29 11.50 16.37
N PHE A 224 21.61 11.26 17.48
CA PHE A 224 20.38 11.99 17.82
C PHE A 224 20.63 13.48 17.97
N SER A 225 21.72 13.87 18.64
CA SER A 225 22.07 15.29 18.79
C SER A 225 22.36 15.98 17.45
N LEU A 226 23.01 15.29 16.51
CA LEU A 226 23.29 15.79 15.16
C LEU A 226 21.98 16.08 14.42
N PHE A 227 21.06 15.13 14.37
CA PHE A 227 19.75 15.34 13.74
C PHE A 227 18.93 16.39 14.49
N ALA A 228 18.90 16.39 15.82
CA ALA A 228 18.07 17.32 16.59
C ALA A 228 18.54 18.78 16.56
N ASN A 229 19.85 19.02 16.47
CA ASN A 229 20.42 20.35 16.74
C ASN A 229 21.28 20.94 15.61
N SER A 230 21.60 20.22 14.54
CA SER A 230 22.39 20.75 13.42
C SER A 230 21.52 21.08 12.20
N PRO A 231 21.31 22.36 11.85
CA PRO A 231 20.70 22.76 10.58
C PRO A 231 21.32 22.13 9.34
N THR A 232 22.65 22.00 9.27
CA THR A 232 23.38 21.36 8.17
C THR A 232 22.96 19.89 8.01
N VAL A 233 22.87 19.13 9.10
CA VAL A 233 22.39 17.73 9.06
C VAL A 233 20.92 17.68 8.68
N GLN A 234 20.08 18.52 9.29
CA GLN A 234 18.64 18.56 9.07
C GLN A 234 18.27 18.90 7.61
N THR A 235 19.04 19.78 6.97
CA THR A 235 18.83 20.21 5.59
C THR A 235 19.66 19.42 4.57
N SER A 236 20.46 18.45 5.02
CA SER A 236 21.20 17.57 4.13
C SER A 236 20.30 16.48 3.55
N ARG A 237 20.16 16.46 2.23
CA ARG A 237 19.42 15.39 1.52
C ARG A 237 20.05 14.03 1.77
N TRP A 238 21.38 13.94 1.70
CA TRP A 238 22.11 12.71 1.93
C TRP A 238 21.89 12.15 3.34
N ALA A 239 21.91 13.00 4.38
CA ALA A 239 21.68 12.55 5.75
C ALA A 239 20.25 12.02 5.95
N CYS A 240 19.26 12.67 5.33
CA CYS A 240 17.88 12.19 5.29
C CYS A 240 17.77 10.81 4.63
N GLU A 241 18.46 10.59 3.51
CA GLU A 241 18.48 9.30 2.81
C GLU A 241 19.10 8.19 3.67
N GLN A 242 20.16 8.48 4.44
CA GLN A 242 20.72 7.50 5.38
C GLN A 242 19.69 7.03 6.42
N VAL A 243 18.87 7.94 6.96
CA VAL A 243 17.78 7.57 7.87
C VAL A 243 16.72 6.74 7.15
N LEU A 244 16.32 7.19 5.96
CA LEU A 244 15.29 6.52 5.16
C LEU A 244 15.67 5.09 4.78
N GLU A 245 16.95 4.82 4.50
CA GLU A 245 17.41 3.53 3.98
C GLU A 245 17.93 2.59 5.05
N ARG A 246 18.66 3.11 6.05
CA ARG A 246 19.48 2.28 6.95
C ARG A 246 19.02 2.29 8.40
N ALA A 247 18.28 3.30 8.86
CA ALA A 247 17.94 3.40 10.27
C ALA A 247 17.05 2.22 10.72
N ASP A 248 17.36 1.70 11.90
CA ASP A 248 16.56 0.65 12.52
C ASP A 248 15.14 1.17 12.85
N PRO A 249 14.08 0.36 12.68
CA PRO A 249 12.70 0.80 12.93
C PRO A 249 12.45 1.36 14.34
N THR A 250 13.24 0.98 15.35
CA THR A 250 13.08 1.48 16.73
C THR A 250 13.58 2.91 16.92
N VAL A 251 14.58 3.34 16.15
CA VAL A 251 15.19 4.68 16.25
C VAL A 251 14.71 5.62 15.14
N PHE A 252 14.24 5.05 14.03
CA PHE A 252 13.79 5.79 12.84
C PHE A 252 12.82 6.93 13.18
N PRO A 253 11.74 6.74 13.98
CA PRO A 253 10.79 7.82 14.25
C PRO A 253 11.41 9.04 14.94
N GLN A 254 12.45 8.82 15.75
CA GLN A 254 13.16 9.90 16.46
C GLN A 254 14.10 10.67 15.54
N LEU A 255 14.69 10.02 14.54
CA LEU A 255 15.60 10.67 13.58
C LEU A 255 14.83 11.40 12.49
N ILE A 256 13.84 10.73 11.88
CA ILE A 256 13.12 11.24 10.71
C ILE A 256 12.37 12.55 11.00
N GLN A 257 11.95 12.79 12.24
CA GLN A 257 11.22 14.01 12.63
C GLN A 257 12.05 15.29 12.50
N HIS A 258 13.38 15.16 12.45
CA HIS A 258 14.28 16.29 12.34
C HIS A 258 14.74 16.53 10.89
N CYS A 259 14.56 15.57 9.99
CA CYS A 259 14.89 15.74 8.58
C CYS A 259 13.96 16.77 7.94
N ARG A 260 14.52 17.73 7.19
CA ARG A 260 13.78 18.81 6.52
C ARG A 260 13.73 18.68 5.00
N THR A 261 14.39 17.67 4.44
CA THR A 261 14.50 17.42 2.99
C THR A 261 13.77 16.16 2.54
N ILE A 262 12.85 15.65 3.38
CA ILE A 262 11.95 14.55 3.01
C ILE A 262 11.04 15.02 1.88
N VAL A 263 10.88 14.18 0.86
CA VAL A 263 9.95 14.42 -0.26
C VAL A 263 8.89 13.32 -0.34
N ALA A 264 7.82 13.55 -1.10
CA ALA A 264 6.71 12.61 -1.24
C ALA A 264 7.15 11.21 -1.70
N ASP A 265 8.11 11.12 -2.62
CA ASP A 265 8.59 9.83 -3.13
C ASP A 265 9.30 8.97 -2.06
N ASP A 266 9.93 9.60 -1.05
CA ASP A 266 10.52 8.87 0.07
C ASP A 266 9.45 8.14 0.89
N VAL A 267 8.35 8.84 1.13
CA VAL A 267 7.20 8.29 1.87
C VAL A 267 6.52 7.21 1.03
N ARG A 268 6.36 7.39 -0.29
CA ARG A 268 5.87 6.33 -1.20
C ARG A 268 6.75 5.08 -1.11
N ASN A 269 8.08 5.25 -1.13
CA ASN A 269 9.02 4.13 -1.01
C ASN A 269 8.97 3.44 0.37
N LEU A 270 8.74 4.19 1.45
CA LEU A 270 8.53 3.62 2.79
C LEU A 270 7.24 2.79 2.84
N PHE A 271 6.14 3.31 2.31
CA PHE A 271 4.89 2.58 2.18
C PHE A 271 5.08 1.27 1.40
N LEU A 272 5.77 1.31 0.24
CA LEU A 272 6.06 0.11 -0.55
C LEU A 272 6.86 -0.94 0.24
N ARG A 273 7.90 -0.51 0.97
CA ARG A 273 8.70 -1.40 1.83
C ARG A 273 7.84 -2.02 2.94
N TRP A 274 6.94 -1.25 3.54
CA TRP A 274 6.02 -1.76 4.54
C TRP A 274 5.06 -2.82 3.97
N HIS A 275 4.55 -2.58 2.76
CA HIS A 275 3.60 -3.48 2.09
C HIS A 275 4.21 -4.85 1.78
N ILE A 276 5.45 -4.85 1.26
CA ILE A 276 6.14 -6.07 0.81
C ILE A 276 6.64 -6.91 2.00
N ARG A 277 6.78 -6.33 3.21
CA ARG A 277 7.28 -7.07 4.38
C ARG A 277 6.39 -8.28 4.74
N PRO A 278 6.98 -9.44 5.05
CA PRO A 278 6.25 -10.64 5.45
C PRO A 278 5.48 -10.42 6.76
N LYS A 279 4.32 -11.07 6.92
CA LYS A 279 3.46 -10.96 8.13
C LYS A 279 4.11 -11.45 9.42
N THR A 280 5.25 -12.15 9.34
CA THR A 280 5.99 -12.74 10.46
C THR A 280 6.96 -11.77 11.14
N GLU A 281 7.29 -10.63 10.51
CA GLU A 281 8.09 -9.58 11.14
C GLU A 281 7.19 -8.63 11.95
N ASN A 282 7.77 -7.96 12.95
CA ASN A 282 7.08 -7.02 13.84
C ASN A 282 6.61 -5.77 13.05
N LYS A 283 5.53 -5.92 12.27
CA LYS A 283 4.98 -4.92 11.34
C LYS A 283 4.57 -3.63 12.03
N ASP A 284 4.29 -3.68 13.33
CA ASP A 284 3.83 -2.54 14.12
C ASP A 284 4.94 -1.48 14.27
N ASN A 285 6.20 -1.89 14.46
CA ASN A 285 7.32 -0.95 14.55
C ASN A 285 7.53 -0.21 13.22
N PHE A 286 7.43 -0.91 12.09
CA PHE A 286 7.59 -0.27 10.78
C PHE A 286 6.38 0.60 10.42
N LYS A 287 5.18 0.22 10.89
CA LYS A 287 3.96 1.03 10.77
C LYS A 287 4.16 2.40 11.45
N GLU A 288 4.77 2.44 12.63
CA GLU A 288 5.12 3.70 13.32
C GLU A 288 6.12 4.53 12.51
N CYS A 289 7.13 3.91 11.88
CA CYS A 289 8.07 4.61 10.99
C CYS A 289 7.35 5.33 9.84
N VAL A 290 6.45 4.64 9.15
CA VAL A 290 5.68 5.21 8.03
C VAL A 290 4.79 6.35 8.53
N ALA A 291 4.07 6.14 9.64
CA ALA A 291 3.22 7.16 10.24
C ALA A 291 4.00 8.43 10.59
N LYS A 292 5.19 8.27 11.20
CA LYS A 292 6.04 9.39 11.56
C LYS A 292 6.57 10.12 10.33
N ALA A 293 7.01 9.40 9.30
CA ALA A 293 7.47 10.00 8.04
C ALA A 293 6.35 10.80 7.34
N CYS A 294 5.11 10.29 7.35
CA CYS A 294 3.94 11.02 6.87
C CYS A 294 3.73 12.32 7.67
N SER A 295 3.78 12.25 9.01
CA SER A 295 3.62 13.45 9.84
C SER A 295 4.70 14.49 9.58
N THR A 296 5.97 14.07 9.43
CA THR A 296 7.07 14.98 9.16
C THR A 296 6.90 15.64 7.79
N LEU A 297 6.59 14.85 6.76
CA LEU A 297 6.33 15.40 5.42
C LEU A 297 5.20 16.43 5.46
N ALA A 298 4.10 16.13 6.15
CA ALA A 298 2.98 17.05 6.30
C ALA A 298 3.36 18.35 7.02
N THR A 299 4.30 18.31 7.98
CA THR A 299 4.80 19.54 8.64
C THR A 299 5.73 20.37 7.77
N LEU A 300 6.39 19.76 6.78
CA LEU A 300 7.35 20.44 5.90
C LEU A 300 6.70 21.04 4.65
N LEU A 301 5.61 20.46 4.18
CA LEU A 301 4.90 20.97 3.01
C LEU A 301 4.11 22.23 3.37
N ALA A 302 4.31 23.29 2.59
CA ALA A 302 3.45 24.48 2.62
C ALA A 302 2.08 24.20 1.96
N ASP A 303 2.07 23.28 1.00
CA ASP A 303 0.91 22.75 0.29
C ASP A 303 0.37 21.48 0.98
N PRO A 304 -0.86 21.03 0.68
CA PRO A 304 -1.33 19.74 1.20
C PRO A 304 -0.43 18.59 0.76
N MET A 305 -0.48 17.50 1.54
CA MET A 305 0.10 16.25 1.12
C MET A 305 -0.54 15.75 -0.19
N PRO A 306 0.24 15.16 -1.12
CA PRO A 306 -0.31 14.54 -2.33
C PRO A 306 -1.45 13.58 -2.01
N SER A 307 -2.50 13.61 -2.83
CA SER A 307 -3.75 12.90 -2.56
C SER A 307 -3.56 11.38 -2.41
N ASP A 308 -2.66 10.75 -3.15
CA ASP A 308 -2.36 9.32 -3.00
C ASP A 308 -1.82 8.97 -1.59
N LEU A 309 -0.91 9.79 -1.08
CA LEU A 309 -0.34 9.64 0.26
C LEU A 309 -1.36 10.00 1.35
N ALA A 310 -2.17 11.04 1.14
CA ALA A 310 -3.21 11.44 2.08
C ALA A 310 -4.26 10.34 2.25
N LEU A 311 -4.73 9.76 1.15
CA LEU A 311 -5.66 8.63 1.17
C LEU A 311 -5.03 7.40 1.83
N ALA A 312 -3.75 7.09 1.52
CA ALA A 312 -3.03 5.98 2.16
C ALA A 312 -2.86 6.18 3.68
N ALA A 313 -2.51 7.38 4.11
CA ALA A 313 -2.36 7.72 5.53
C ALA A 313 -3.68 7.56 6.29
N VAL A 314 -4.80 8.01 5.71
CA VAL A 314 -6.12 7.86 6.33
C VAL A 314 -6.61 6.41 6.30
N TRP A 315 -6.35 5.68 5.22
CA TRP A 315 -6.68 4.26 5.09
C TRP A 315 -6.01 3.40 6.17
N HIS A 316 -4.79 3.78 6.59
CA HIS A 316 -4.02 3.06 7.60
C HIS A 316 -4.02 3.69 9.01
N ASP A 317 -4.85 4.72 9.22
CA ASP A 317 -5.04 5.47 10.48
C ASP A 317 -3.78 6.20 11.00
N PHE A 318 -3.01 6.84 10.12
CA PHE A 318 -1.80 7.59 10.46
C PHE A 318 -2.03 9.07 10.83
N GLY A 319 -3.22 9.63 10.62
CA GLY A 319 -3.58 11.00 11.05
C GLY A 319 -4.32 11.85 10.00
N ASN A 320 -4.73 13.07 10.39
CA ASN A 320 -5.72 13.91 9.69
C ASN A 320 -5.13 15.18 9.01
N SER A 321 -4.01 15.07 8.30
CA SER A 321 -3.44 16.23 7.56
C SER A 321 -3.93 16.31 6.11
N ALA A 322 -5.24 16.10 5.90
CA ALA A 322 -5.86 16.02 4.57
C ALA A 322 -6.78 17.23 4.31
N ARG A 323 -6.86 17.69 3.06
CA ARG A 323 -7.87 18.68 2.59
C ARG A 323 -9.29 18.13 2.79
N SER A 324 -10.30 19.00 2.82
CA SER A 324 -11.70 18.59 2.99
C SER A 324 -12.15 17.56 1.95
N GLY A 325 -11.74 17.70 0.68
CA GLY A 325 -12.03 16.73 -0.39
C GLY A 325 -11.37 15.36 -0.13
N GLN A 326 -10.07 15.35 0.23
CA GLN A 326 -9.33 14.14 0.61
C GLN A 326 -9.95 13.42 1.81
N GLN A 327 -10.42 14.17 2.82
CA GLN A 327 -11.08 13.60 4.01
C GLN A 327 -12.42 12.93 3.65
N SER A 328 -13.21 13.57 2.77
CA SER A 328 -14.49 13.03 2.30
C SER A 328 -14.30 11.73 1.52
N VAL A 329 -13.37 11.72 0.56
CA VAL A 329 -13.05 10.52 -0.23
C VAL A 329 -12.51 9.41 0.67
N ALA A 330 -11.62 9.72 1.62
CA ALA A 330 -11.10 8.72 2.53
C ALA A 330 -12.18 8.16 3.48
N ALA A 331 -13.15 8.97 3.89
CA ALA A 331 -14.29 8.52 4.67
C ALA A 331 -15.18 7.58 3.86
N GLY A 332 -15.45 7.89 2.58
CA GLY A 332 -16.18 7.00 1.68
C GLY A 332 -15.45 5.67 1.45
N LEU A 333 -14.14 5.73 1.19
CA LEU A 333 -13.32 4.51 1.02
C LEU A 333 -13.35 3.63 2.28
N ARG A 334 -13.35 4.23 3.48
CA ARG A 334 -13.44 3.53 4.76
C ARG A 334 -14.72 2.68 4.93
N GLU A 335 -15.73 2.87 4.10
CA GLU A 335 -16.97 2.07 4.11
C GLU A 335 -16.85 0.76 3.33
N LEU A 336 -15.81 0.60 2.50
CA LEU A 336 -15.56 -0.58 1.67
C LEU A 336 -15.13 -1.81 2.50
N PRO A 337 -15.43 -3.03 2.02
CA PRO A 337 -15.03 -4.26 2.69
C PRO A 337 -13.50 -4.44 2.60
N SER A 338 -12.83 -4.51 3.75
CA SER A 338 -11.39 -4.80 3.86
C SER A 338 -11.12 -5.80 4.99
N GLY A 339 -10.09 -6.64 4.82
CA GLY A 339 -9.69 -7.62 5.83
C GLY A 339 -9.07 -7.02 7.11
N ALA A 340 -8.85 -5.71 7.14
CA ALA A 340 -8.22 -5.00 8.26
C ALA A 340 -9.22 -4.52 9.33
N TRP A 341 -10.52 -4.40 8.98
CA TRP A 341 -11.55 -3.89 9.87
C TRP A 341 -12.81 -4.74 9.82
N ASP A 342 -13.50 -4.85 10.97
CA ASP A 342 -14.75 -5.60 11.16
C ASP A 342 -15.96 -4.84 10.55
N ARG A 343 -15.84 -4.46 9.27
CA ARG A 343 -16.76 -3.53 8.55
C ARG A 343 -17.55 -4.18 7.42
N GLU A 344 -17.38 -5.49 7.20
CA GLU A 344 -18.18 -6.27 6.23
C GLU A 344 -19.70 -6.09 6.45
N ALA A 345 -20.14 -5.78 7.68
CA ALA A 345 -21.55 -5.66 8.04
C ALA A 345 -22.32 -4.52 7.33
N VAL A 346 -21.71 -3.36 7.06
CA VAL A 346 -22.45 -2.22 6.44
C VAL A 346 -22.53 -2.37 4.93
N TRP A 347 -21.40 -2.67 4.27
CA TRP A 347 -21.35 -2.82 2.82
C TRP A 347 -22.17 -4.02 2.31
N SER A 348 -22.19 -5.12 3.06
CA SER A 348 -23.01 -6.30 2.75
C SER A 348 -24.51 -6.05 2.84
N GLN A 349 -24.95 -5.04 3.59
CA GLN A 349 -26.35 -4.64 3.71
C GLN A 349 -26.82 -3.69 2.60
N LEU A 350 -25.90 -3.09 1.84
CA LEU A 350 -26.24 -2.21 0.72
C LEU A 350 -26.65 -3.02 -0.51
N GLY A 351 -27.86 -2.79 -1.00
CA GLY A 351 -28.33 -3.32 -2.29
C GLY A 351 -27.67 -2.63 -3.50
N PRO A 352 -27.84 -3.18 -4.72
CA PRO A 352 -27.15 -2.70 -5.93
C PRO A 352 -27.33 -1.20 -6.23
N ALA A 353 -28.54 -0.67 -6.04
CA ALA A 353 -28.82 0.75 -6.28
C ALA A 353 -28.12 1.69 -5.28
N ALA A 354 -27.98 1.27 -4.02
CA ALA A 354 -27.28 2.05 -3.01
C ALA A 354 -25.76 2.05 -3.24
N ARG A 355 -25.20 0.92 -3.72
CA ARG A 355 -23.79 0.85 -4.13
C ARG A 355 -23.51 1.74 -5.35
N GLU A 356 -24.42 1.78 -6.31
CA GLU A 356 -24.28 2.70 -7.46
C GLU A 356 -24.39 4.17 -7.04
N ALA A 357 -25.29 4.51 -6.12
CA ALA A 357 -25.37 5.85 -5.54
C ALA A 357 -24.07 6.25 -4.83
N TRP A 358 -23.45 5.32 -4.09
CA TRP A 358 -22.14 5.53 -3.48
C TRP A 358 -21.04 5.76 -4.53
N ARG A 359 -21.03 5.01 -5.64
CA ARG A 359 -20.05 5.21 -6.73
C ARG A 359 -20.23 6.57 -7.40
N GLN A 360 -21.48 6.99 -7.60
CA GLN A 360 -21.80 8.31 -8.14
C GLN A 360 -21.34 9.43 -7.20
N ASP A 361 -21.57 9.29 -5.89
CA ASP A 361 -21.10 10.24 -4.89
C ASP A 361 -19.56 10.33 -4.86
N LEU A 362 -18.86 9.19 -4.89
CA LEU A 362 -17.39 9.16 -4.98
C LEU A 362 -16.90 9.83 -6.27
N PHE A 363 -17.56 9.59 -7.41
CA PHE A 363 -17.21 10.22 -8.69
C PHE A 363 -17.41 11.74 -8.65
N ASP A 364 -18.54 12.21 -8.12
CA ASP A 364 -18.84 13.63 -8.04
C ASP A 364 -17.87 14.37 -7.10
N GLN A 365 -17.40 13.71 -6.03
CA GLN A 365 -16.38 14.26 -5.13
C GLN A 365 -15.01 14.45 -5.81
N VAL A 366 -14.61 13.55 -6.71
CA VAL A 366 -13.27 13.61 -7.34
C VAL A 366 -13.24 14.32 -8.69
N ARG A 367 -14.38 14.41 -9.39
CA ARG A 367 -14.44 14.98 -10.76
C ARG A 367 -13.97 16.42 -10.82
N GLU A 368 -14.25 17.22 -9.80
CA GLU A 368 -13.93 18.66 -9.79
C GLU A 368 -12.48 18.95 -9.38
N GLU A 369 -11.76 17.95 -8.86
CA GLU A 369 -10.40 18.07 -8.36
C GLU A 369 -9.47 17.08 -9.07
N PRO A 370 -8.79 17.47 -10.18
CA PRO A 370 -8.01 16.54 -10.98
C PRO A 370 -6.83 15.91 -10.23
N GLU A 371 -6.23 16.63 -9.28
CA GLU A 371 -5.17 16.09 -8.40
C GLU A 371 -5.71 14.99 -7.46
N LEU A 372 -6.93 15.16 -6.94
CA LEU A 372 -7.60 14.18 -6.09
C LEU A 372 -8.00 12.93 -6.88
N ALA A 373 -8.52 13.10 -8.10
CA ALA A 373 -8.84 12.01 -9.01
C ALA A 373 -7.59 11.19 -9.40
N GLN A 374 -6.47 11.85 -9.73
CA GLN A 374 -5.20 11.17 -10.00
C GLN A 374 -4.65 10.49 -8.73
N GLY A 375 -4.75 11.15 -7.57
CA GLY A 375 -4.36 10.56 -6.29
C GLY A 375 -5.17 9.31 -5.93
N LEU A 376 -6.49 9.34 -6.14
CA LEU A 376 -7.37 8.18 -5.97
C LEU A 376 -6.99 7.04 -6.91
N LEU A 377 -6.71 7.33 -8.19
CA LEU A 377 -6.28 6.32 -9.15
C LEU A 377 -5.00 5.62 -8.72
N ASP A 378 -3.97 6.38 -8.34
CA ASP A 378 -2.69 5.83 -7.90
C ASP A 378 -2.89 5.00 -6.61
N PHE A 379 -3.59 5.59 -5.63
CA PHE A 379 -3.91 4.93 -4.37
C PHE A 379 -4.65 3.60 -4.59
N ALA A 380 -5.72 3.61 -5.38
CA ALA A 380 -6.57 2.44 -5.61
C ALA A 380 -5.80 1.32 -6.33
N CYS A 381 -5.00 1.66 -7.34
CA CYS A 381 -4.22 0.68 -8.09
C CYS A 381 -3.19 -0.03 -7.20
N LEU A 382 -2.65 0.65 -6.18
CA LEU A 382 -1.58 0.13 -5.35
C LEU A 382 -2.08 -0.49 -4.03
N TRP A 383 -3.04 0.14 -3.34
CA TRP A 383 -3.34 -0.15 -1.93
C TRP A 383 -4.64 -0.88 -1.68
N LEU A 384 -5.65 -0.72 -2.55
CA LEU A 384 -6.93 -1.36 -2.31
C LEU A 384 -6.84 -2.88 -2.52
N GLU A 385 -7.36 -3.63 -1.55
CA GLU A 385 -7.59 -5.07 -1.68
C GLU A 385 -8.54 -5.35 -2.86
N GLN A 386 -8.50 -6.56 -3.42
CA GLN A 386 -9.25 -6.84 -4.65
C GLN A 386 -10.76 -6.63 -4.52
N THR A 387 -11.33 -6.90 -3.35
CA THR A 387 -12.75 -6.68 -3.02
C THR A 387 -13.12 -5.20 -3.03
N ALA A 388 -12.31 -4.35 -2.38
CA ALA A 388 -12.51 -2.90 -2.37
C ALA A 388 -12.21 -2.27 -3.73
N PHE A 389 -11.18 -2.75 -4.43
CA PHE A 389 -10.82 -2.27 -5.76
C PHE A 389 -11.94 -2.50 -6.78
N ALA A 390 -12.62 -3.66 -6.74
CA ALA A 390 -13.73 -3.96 -7.64
C ALA A 390 -14.92 -2.97 -7.51
N GLU A 391 -15.10 -2.35 -6.34
CA GLU A 391 -16.16 -1.35 -6.13
C GLU A 391 -15.75 0.05 -6.62
N VAL A 392 -14.45 0.36 -6.56
CA VAL A 392 -13.87 1.65 -7.00
C VAL A 392 -13.55 1.65 -8.50
N GLU A 393 -13.27 0.48 -9.09
CA GLU A 393 -12.90 0.32 -10.50
C GLU A 393 -13.88 0.98 -11.49
N PRO A 394 -15.22 0.86 -11.34
CA PRO A 394 -16.16 1.56 -12.22
C PRO A 394 -16.04 3.08 -12.16
N VAL A 395 -15.72 3.63 -10.99
CA VAL A 395 -15.49 5.08 -10.83
C VAL A 395 -14.22 5.50 -11.55
N LEU A 396 -13.14 4.72 -11.42
CA LEU A 396 -11.88 4.97 -12.12
C LEU A 396 -12.04 4.88 -13.65
N LEU A 397 -12.83 3.93 -14.15
CA LEU A 397 -13.15 3.84 -15.58
C LEU A 397 -13.88 5.07 -16.10
N ARG A 398 -14.81 5.64 -15.31
CA ARG A 398 -15.48 6.90 -15.66
C ARG A 398 -14.52 8.09 -15.70
N LEU A 399 -13.45 8.08 -14.91
CA LEU A 399 -12.41 9.10 -15.00
C LEU A 399 -11.58 8.98 -16.28
N MET A 400 -11.50 7.79 -16.90
CA MET A 400 -10.74 7.57 -18.14
C MET A 400 -11.38 8.22 -19.38
N TYR A 401 -12.62 8.73 -19.28
CA TYR A 401 -13.21 9.58 -20.32
C TYR A 401 -12.49 10.93 -20.46
N ASP A 402 -11.77 11.35 -19.41
CA ASP A 402 -10.90 12.52 -19.46
C ASP A 402 -9.49 12.11 -19.92
N GLU A 403 -9.01 12.75 -20.99
CA GLU A 403 -7.69 12.49 -21.59
C GLU A 403 -6.53 12.69 -20.61
N ASP A 404 -6.62 13.63 -19.67
CA ASP A 404 -5.55 13.88 -18.70
C ASP A 404 -5.45 12.73 -17.69
N HIS A 405 -6.59 12.18 -17.26
CA HIS A 405 -6.64 11.01 -16.39
C HIS A 405 -6.22 9.73 -17.12
N LEU A 406 -6.61 9.57 -18.38
CA LEU A 406 -6.14 8.47 -19.23
C LEU A 406 -4.62 8.53 -19.46
N ALA A 407 -4.08 9.71 -19.72
CA ALA A 407 -2.64 9.92 -19.88
C ALA A 407 -1.89 9.61 -18.56
N PHE A 408 -2.45 9.99 -17.42
CA PHE A 408 -1.89 9.63 -16.12
C PHE A 408 -1.94 8.11 -15.86
N ALA A 409 -3.05 7.45 -16.14
CA ALA A 409 -3.17 5.99 -16.05
C ALA A 409 -2.15 5.25 -16.93
N ASN A 410 -1.89 5.74 -18.14
CA ASN A 410 -0.84 5.24 -19.02
C ASN A 410 0.57 5.36 -18.42
N ARG A 411 0.85 6.43 -17.67
CA ARG A 411 2.10 6.56 -16.91
C ARG A 411 2.19 5.51 -15.81
N LEU A 412 1.11 5.30 -15.03
CA LEU A 412 1.07 4.26 -13.99
C LEU A 412 1.21 2.84 -14.56
N ALA A 413 0.73 2.61 -15.78
CA ALA A 413 0.86 1.34 -16.48
C ALA A 413 2.32 0.96 -16.81
N SER A 414 3.25 1.91 -16.78
CA SER A 414 4.68 1.69 -17.08
C SER A 414 5.61 1.79 -15.86
N VAL A 415 5.15 2.33 -14.73
CA VAL A 415 5.97 2.64 -13.55
C VAL A 415 5.43 1.99 -12.27
N GLY A 416 6.33 1.49 -11.42
CA GLY A 416 6.00 0.99 -10.08
C GLY A 416 5.76 -0.53 -10.01
N PRO A 417 5.18 -1.03 -8.89
CA PRO A 417 4.98 -2.46 -8.67
C PRO A 417 4.08 -3.11 -9.71
N ARG A 418 4.29 -4.41 -9.97
CA ARG A 418 3.58 -5.16 -11.01
C ARG A 418 2.05 -5.10 -10.87
N GLN A 419 1.52 -5.14 -9.65
CA GLN A 419 0.09 -5.02 -9.38
C GLN A 419 -0.48 -3.69 -9.87
N LYS A 420 0.15 -2.57 -9.50
CA LYS A 420 -0.21 -1.22 -9.95
C LYS A 420 -0.19 -1.13 -11.48
N GLN A 421 0.87 -1.63 -12.11
CA GLN A 421 0.97 -1.66 -13.57
C GLN A 421 -0.16 -2.47 -14.22
N LEU A 422 -0.48 -3.66 -13.69
CA LEU A 422 -1.51 -4.53 -14.25
C LEU A 422 -2.91 -3.92 -14.10
N ARG A 423 -3.22 -3.33 -12.94
CA ARG A 423 -4.50 -2.63 -12.71
C ARG A 423 -4.62 -1.40 -13.61
N ALA A 424 -3.59 -0.57 -13.70
CA ALA A 424 -3.58 0.59 -14.61
C ALA A 424 -3.71 0.17 -16.08
N LYS A 425 -3.02 -0.91 -16.52
CA LYS A 425 -3.19 -1.48 -17.87
C LYS A 425 -4.61 -1.97 -18.13
N GLY A 426 -5.25 -2.58 -17.12
CA GLY A 426 -6.65 -3.01 -17.20
C GLY A 426 -7.59 -1.82 -17.43
N LEU A 427 -7.41 -0.74 -16.66
CA LEU A 427 -8.17 0.49 -16.78
C LEU A 427 -7.96 1.16 -18.15
N VAL A 428 -6.70 1.33 -18.58
CA VAL A 428 -6.35 1.91 -19.88
C VAL A 428 -6.94 1.10 -21.03
N ARG A 429 -6.79 -0.23 -21.03
CA ARG A 429 -7.36 -1.09 -22.08
C ARG A 429 -8.88 -1.02 -22.14
N SER A 430 -9.53 -0.92 -20.98
CA SER A 430 -10.98 -0.82 -20.89
C SER A 430 -11.48 0.56 -21.32
N GLY A 431 -10.75 1.63 -21.00
CA GLY A 431 -11.03 2.99 -21.47
C GLY A 431 -10.77 3.18 -22.97
N GLN A 432 -9.66 2.66 -23.49
CA GLN A 432 -9.32 2.71 -24.92
C GLN A 432 -10.21 1.78 -25.75
N GLY A 433 -10.60 0.62 -25.22
CA GLY A 433 -11.61 -0.24 -25.84
C GLY A 433 -12.99 0.42 -25.97
N ALA A 434 -13.23 1.53 -25.25
CA ALA A 434 -14.40 2.40 -25.44
C ALA A 434 -14.16 3.53 -26.46
N LEU A 435 -12.90 3.94 -26.71
CA LEU A 435 -12.51 4.99 -27.65
C LEU A 435 -12.23 4.47 -29.08
N ASP A 436 -11.79 3.23 -29.25
CA ASP A 436 -11.58 2.59 -30.57
C ASP A 436 -12.89 2.17 -31.29
N VAL A 437 -14.06 2.53 -30.73
CA VAL A 437 -15.38 2.29 -31.33
C VAL A 437 -15.86 3.49 -32.16
N GLU A 438 -15.18 4.64 -32.11
CA GLU A 438 -15.60 5.84 -32.84
C GLU A 438 -14.70 6.19 -34.04
N ALA A 439 -14.87 5.49 -35.17
CA ALA A 439 -14.71 6.01 -36.55
C ALA A 439 -15.27 5.01 -37.59
N PRO A 440 -15.84 5.46 -38.73
CA PRO A 440 -17.25 5.82 -38.85
C PRO A 440 -18.00 4.89 -39.81
N VAL A 441 -19.09 4.25 -39.38
CA VAL A 441 -20.14 3.80 -40.30
C VAL A 441 -21.50 3.92 -39.63
N GLY A 442 -22.31 4.83 -40.15
CA GLY A 442 -23.78 4.72 -40.19
C GLY A 442 -24.52 5.02 -38.89
N GLN A 443 -25.20 6.16 -38.87
CA GLN A 443 -26.26 6.50 -37.93
C GLN A 443 -27.24 5.33 -37.69
N GLY A 444 -27.41 4.99 -36.42
CA GLY A 444 -28.45 4.14 -35.86
C GLY A 444 -28.34 4.18 -34.34
N GLU A 445 -29.09 5.09 -33.72
CA GLU A 445 -29.20 5.24 -32.26
C GLU A 445 -29.72 3.95 -31.61
N ASP A 446 -29.34 3.79 -30.33
CA ASP A 446 -29.72 2.74 -29.36
C ASP A 446 -29.02 1.38 -29.46
N ALA A 447 -27.75 1.34 -29.07
CA ALA A 447 -27.12 0.13 -28.54
C ALA A 447 -26.92 0.27 -27.03
N HIS A 448 -27.71 -0.49 -26.25
CA HIS A 448 -27.49 -0.68 -24.83
C HIS A 448 -26.07 -1.21 -24.57
N VAL A 449 -25.15 -0.33 -24.18
CA VAL A 449 -23.85 -0.71 -23.64
C VAL A 449 -24.11 -1.36 -22.28
N LEU A 450 -24.20 -2.70 -22.27
CA LEU A 450 -24.26 -3.46 -21.03
C LEU A 450 -22.94 -3.29 -20.26
N PRO A 451 -22.99 -3.09 -18.92
CA PRO A 451 -21.80 -2.91 -18.10
C PRO A 451 -20.88 -4.14 -18.18
N ASN A 452 -19.57 -3.92 -18.01
CA ASN A 452 -18.55 -4.97 -17.83
C ASN A 452 -18.81 -5.72 -16.51
N VAL A 453 -19.78 -6.62 -16.52
CA VAL A 453 -19.93 -7.65 -15.51
C VAL A 453 -18.79 -8.66 -15.74
N GLY A 454 -18.15 -9.14 -14.67
CA GLY A 454 -17.20 -10.25 -14.77
C GLY A 454 -17.80 -11.46 -15.47
N ALA A 455 -16.99 -12.47 -15.77
CA ALA A 455 -17.49 -13.72 -16.36
C ALA A 455 -18.72 -14.22 -15.58
N GLN A 456 -19.84 -14.40 -16.28
CA GLN A 456 -21.12 -14.82 -15.72
C GLN A 456 -21.28 -16.34 -15.75
N THR A 457 -20.36 -17.05 -16.40
CA THR A 457 -20.35 -18.51 -16.49
C THR A 457 -19.02 -19.09 -15.99
N TRP A 458 -18.98 -20.41 -15.80
CA TRP A 458 -17.76 -21.15 -15.44
C TRP A 458 -16.67 -21.11 -16.53
N LEU A 459 -16.95 -20.57 -17.73
CA LEU A 459 -15.93 -20.34 -18.76
C LEU A 459 -14.86 -19.36 -18.27
N GLY A 460 -15.20 -18.47 -17.31
CA GLY A 460 -14.23 -17.70 -16.54
C GLY A 460 -13.57 -16.54 -17.29
N ASP A 461 -13.91 -16.32 -18.58
CA ASP A 461 -13.43 -15.20 -19.39
C ASP A 461 -14.61 -14.43 -20.01
N PRO A 462 -14.86 -13.17 -19.59
CA PRO A 462 -15.97 -12.38 -20.10
C PRO A 462 -15.82 -12.02 -21.59
N SER A 463 -14.61 -12.10 -22.15
CA SER A 463 -14.37 -11.87 -23.57
C SER A 463 -14.86 -13.06 -24.41
N VAL A 464 -14.65 -14.28 -23.92
CA VAL A 464 -15.16 -15.52 -24.55
C VAL A 464 -16.68 -15.53 -24.50
N GLU A 465 -17.26 -15.22 -23.34
CA GLU A 465 -18.72 -15.15 -23.17
C GLU A 465 -19.36 -14.10 -24.07
N ARG A 466 -18.80 -12.89 -24.14
CA ARG A 466 -19.28 -11.85 -25.06
C ARG A 466 -19.18 -12.24 -26.52
N LEU A 467 -18.11 -12.95 -26.90
CA LEU A 467 -17.95 -13.42 -28.28
C LEU A 467 -19.06 -14.41 -28.65
N ILE A 468 -19.34 -15.38 -27.78
CA ILE A 468 -20.41 -16.36 -27.96
C ILE A 468 -21.77 -15.66 -27.98
N HIS A 469 -22.04 -14.80 -26.99
CA HIS A 469 -23.30 -14.09 -26.85
C HIS A 469 -23.60 -13.20 -28.05
N ARG A 470 -22.61 -12.43 -28.52
CA ARG A 470 -22.74 -11.56 -29.69
C ARG A 470 -23.02 -12.34 -30.97
N ALA A 471 -22.32 -13.44 -31.18
CA ALA A 471 -22.52 -14.28 -32.36
C ALA A 471 -23.95 -14.87 -32.39
N LEU A 472 -24.46 -15.32 -31.24
CA LEU A 472 -25.82 -15.84 -31.12
C LEU A 472 -26.89 -14.74 -31.25
N SER A 473 -26.67 -13.58 -30.63
CA SER A 473 -27.57 -12.43 -30.74
C SER A 473 -27.71 -11.95 -32.18
N GLN A 474 -26.61 -11.97 -32.96
CA GLN A 474 -26.64 -11.62 -34.37
C GLN A 474 -27.48 -12.61 -35.21
N ILE A 475 -27.43 -13.90 -34.87
CA ILE A 475 -28.28 -14.92 -35.51
C ILE A 475 -29.75 -14.73 -35.13
N GLU A 476 -30.05 -14.38 -33.88
CA GLU A 476 -31.43 -14.05 -33.49
C GLU A 476 -31.99 -12.88 -34.30
N GLU A 477 -31.18 -11.84 -34.50
CA GLU A 477 -31.55 -10.68 -35.28
C GLU A 477 -31.77 -11.05 -36.75
N GLU A 478 -30.84 -11.78 -37.37
CA GLU A 478 -30.96 -12.29 -38.74
C GLU A 478 -32.22 -13.12 -38.91
N PHE A 479 -32.45 -14.09 -38.01
CA PHE A 479 -33.62 -14.95 -38.04
C PHE A 479 -34.92 -14.15 -37.88
N CYS A 480 -34.99 -13.21 -36.93
CA CYS A 480 -36.20 -12.39 -36.70
C CYS A 480 -36.52 -11.48 -37.90
N CYS A 481 -35.50 -11.02 -38.62
CA CYS A 481 -35.66 -10.26 -39.85
C CYS A 481 -36.16 -11.14 -41.01
N GLU A 482 -35.56 -12.33 -41.21
CA GLU A 482 -35.99 -13.31 -42.22
C GLU A 482 -37.42 -13.84 -41.96
N TYR A 483 -37.80 -13.97 -40.69
CA TYR A 483 -39.10 -14.52 -40.29
C TYR A 483 -40.28 -13.68 -40.82
N LEU A 484 -40.08 -12.37 -41.06
CA LEU A 484 -41.11 -11.51 -41.66
C LEU A 484 -41.57 -11.98 -43.05
N THR A 485 -40.65 -12.53 -43.85
CA THR A 485 -40.94 -12.98 -45.22
C THR A 485 -41.22 -14.48 -45.30
N THR A 486 -40.81 -15.24 -44.29
CA THR A 486 -40.87 -16.71 -44.27
C THR A 486 -41.88 -17.30 -43.28
N TRP A 487 -42.59 -16.50 -42.45
CA TRP A 487 -43.51 -17.00 -41.39
C TRP A 487 -44.56 -18.03 -41.84
N GLY A 488 -44.90 -18.05 -43.14
CA GLY A 488 -45.84 -18.99 -43.75
C GLY A 488 -45.29 -20.42 -43.84
N GLU A 489 -43.98 -20.61 -43.71
CA GLU A 489 -43.32 -21.92 -43.69
C GLU A 489 -43.67 -22.70 -42.42
N ASP A 490 -43.43 -24.02 -42.45
CA ASP A 490 -43.71 -24.89 -41.31
C ASP A 490 -42.73 -24.64 -40.16
N GLU A 491 -43.18 -24.88 -38.91
CA GLU A 491 -42.35 -24.75 -37.70
C GLU A 491 -41.04 -25.54 -37.81
N GLU A 492 -41.08 -26.67 -38.53
CA GLU A 492 -39.93 -27.53 -38.81
C GLU A 492 -38.87 -26.84 -39.68
N ALA A 493 -39.28 -26.12 -40.73
CA ALA A 493 -38.35 -25.41 -41.61
C ALA A 493 -37.63 -24.29 -40.86
N HIS A 494 -38.39 -23.52 -40.06
CA HIS A 494 -37.84 -22.49 -39.19
C HIS A 494 -36.87 -23.04 -38.14
N THR A 495 -37.22 -24.17 -37.52
CA THR A 495 -36.34 -24.83 -36.54
C THR A 495 -35.04 -25.28 -37.19
N ALA A 496 -35.09 -25.93 -38.35
CA ALA A 496 -33.90 -26.36 -39.08
C ALA A 496 -33.02 -25.17 -39.50
N ARG A 497 -33.62 -24.05 -39.93
CA ARG A 497 -32.91 -22.81 -40.29
C ARG A 497 -32.17 -22.24 -39.10
N LEU A 498 -32.84 -22.06 -37.96
CA LEU A 498 -32.21 -21.52 -36.74
C LEU A 498 -31.05 -22.40 -36.26
N LEU A 499 -31.23 -23.72 -36.27
CA LEU A 499 -30.18 -24.65 -35.85
C LEU A 499 -28.99 -24.64 -36.80
N THR A 500 -29.21 -24.47 -38.11
CA THR A 500 -28.14 -24.31 -39.11
C THR A 500 -27.36 -23.02 -38.87
N LEU A 501 -28.05 -21.91 -38.62
CA LEU A 501 -27.42 -20.63 -38.29
C LEU A 501 -26.61 -20.72 -36.99
N THR A 502 -27.17 -21.35 -35.96
CA THR A 502 -26.49 -21.60 -34.68
C THR A 502 -25.21 -22.41 -34.87
N GLN A 503 -25.27 -23.50 -35.66
CA GLN A 503 -24.12 -24.34 -35.95
C GLN A 503 -23.01 -23.55 -36.67
N GLY A 504 -23.37 -22.72 -37.65
CA GLY A 504 -22.42 -21.86 -38.35
C GLY A 504 -21.79 -20.80 -37.44
N ALA A 505 -22.59 -20.12 -36.63
CA ALA A 505 -22.13 -19.08 -35.71
C ALA A 505 -21.15 -19.63 -34.68
N ILE A 506 -21.47 -20.75 -34.02
CA ILE A 506 -20.58 -21.37 -33.04
C ILE A 506 -19.32 -21.96 -33.71
N GLY A 507 -19.43 -22.47 -34.93
CA GLY A 507 -18.26 -22.88 -35.72
C GLY A 507 -17.28 -21.73 -35.95
N ASN A 508 -17.79 -20.54 -36.30
CA ASN A 508 -16.98 -19.34 -36.48
C ASN A 508 -16.36 -18.85 -35.16
N VAL A 509 -17.14 -18.85 -34.06
CA VAL A 509 -16.63 -18.51 -32.73
C VAL A 509 -15.49 -19.44 -32.33
N SER A 510 -15.63 -20.75 -32.56
CA SER A 510 -14.56 -21.70 -32.25
C SER A 510 -13.30 -21.46 -33.08
N LEU A 511 -13.43 -21.07 -34.36
CA LEU A 511 -12.27 -20.71 -35.19
C LEU A 511 -11.57 -19.44 -34.68
N GLN A 512 -12.34 -18.43 -34.27
CA GLN A 512 -11.81 -17.19 -33.69
C GLN A 512 -11.09 -17.45 -32.36
N LEU A 513 -11.67 -18.28 -31.48
CA LEU A 513 -11.02 -18.68 -30.22
C LEU A 513 -9.73 -19.48 -30.46
N GLN A 514 -9.69 -20.34 -31.48
CA GLN A 514 -8.46 -21.05 -31.86
C GLN A 514 -7.38 -20.08 -32.37
N GLN A 515 -7.74 -19.12 -33.22
CA GLN A 515 -6.82 -18.09 -33.72
C GLN A 515 -6.29 -17.23 -32.56
N LEU A 516 -7.16 -16.82 -31.65
CA LEU A 516 -6.79 -16.08 -30.44
C LEU A 516 -5.84 -16.89 -29.56
N SER A 517 -6.09 -18.19 -29.37
CA SER A 517 -5.19 -19.09 -28.61
C SER A 517 -3.76 -19.07 -29.18
N VAL A 518 -3.64 -19.14 -30.52
CA VAL A 518 -2.34 -19.13 -31.22
C VAL A 518 -1.63 -17.77 -31.05
N THR A 519 -2.36 -16.66 -31.13
CA THR A 519 -1.78 -15.31 -31.06
C THR A 519 -1.40 -14.89 -29.64
N THR A 520 -2.21 -15.23 -28.63
CA THR A 520 -2.03 -14.76 -27.25
C THR A 520 -1.31 -15.76 -26.35
N ARG A 521 -1.07 -17.00 -26.82
CA ARG A 521 -0.65 -18.16 -26.00
C ARG A 521 -1.61 -18.44 -24.84
N GLY A 522 -2.86 -17.98 -24.94
CA GLY A 522 -3.92 -18.28 -23.97
C GLY A 522 -4.59 -19.61 -24.26
N THR A 523 -5.06 -20.28 -23.22
CA THR A 523 -5.78 -21.55 -23.32
C THR A 523 -7.28 -21.27 -23.29
N TYR A 524 -7.93 -21.25 -24.46
CA TYR A 524 -9.37 -21.03 -24.58
C TYR A 524 -10.15 -22.34 -24.79
N PRO A 525 -11.41 -22.43 -24.33
CA PRO A 525 -12.24 -23.60 -24.58
C PRO A 525 -12.60 -23.71 -26.06
N SER A 526 -12.71 -24.94 -26.56
CA SER A 526 -13.27 -25.18 -27.90
C SER A 526 -14.75 -25.53 -27.78
N LEU A 527 -15.60 -24.84 -28.56
CA LEU A 527 -17.03 -25.09 -28.62
C LEU A 527 -17.37 -25.75 -29.96
N SER A 528 -18.20 -26.79 -29.93
CA SER A 528 -18.76 -27.36 -31.16
C SER A 528 -20.24 -27.64 -31.00
N VAL A 529 -21.00 -27.34 -32.05
CA VAL A 529 -22.42 -27.65 -32.14
C VAL A 529 -22.61 -28.58 -33.34
N LYS A 530 -23.27 -29.71 -33.12
CA LYS A 530 -23.64 -30.64 -34.19
C LYS A 530 -25.13 -30.88 -34.15
N VAL A 531 -25.78 -30.70 -35.28
CA VAL A 531 -27.20 -30.96 -35.44
C VAL A 531 -27.37 -32.31 -36.15
N ARG A 532 -28.12 -33.23 -35.55
CA ARG A 532 -28.54 -34.48 -36.18
C ARG A 532 -30.06 -34.57 -36.25
N GLN A 533 -30.58 -35.01 -37.39
CA GLN A 533 -32.00 -35.33 -37.57
C GLN A 533 -32.18 -36.85 -37.52
N PRO A 534 -32.89 -37.40 -36.52
CA PRO A 534 -33.17 -38.83 -36.43
C PRO A 534 -34.07 -39.31 -37.57
N SER A 535 -34.05 -40.60 -37.87
CA SER A 535 -34.77 -41.16 -39.02
C SER A 535 -36.25 -41.40 -38.68
N LYS A 536 -37.16 -41.30 -39.67
CA LYS A 536 -38.63 -41.52 -39.51
C LYS A 536 -39.04 -42.84 -38.83
N ARG A 537 -38.15 -43.84 -38.71
CA ARG A 537 -38.43 -45.13 -38.03
C ARG A 537 -38.51 -45.04 -36.51
N GLU A 538 -38.22 -43.88 -35.92
CA GLU A 538 -38.16 -43.66 -34.46
C GLU A 538 -39.37 -42.86 -33.92
N GLU A 539 -40.40 -42.60 -34.72
CA GLU A 539 -41.59 -41.85 -34.29
C GLU A 539 -42.63 -42.73 -33.55
N GLY A 540 -42.78 -42.58 -32.22
CA GLY A 540 -44.04 -42.92 -31.54
C GLY A 540 -44.05 -43.78 -30.27
N ALA A 541 -42.92 -44.05 -29.61
CA ALA A 541 -42.91 -44.86 -28.37
C ALA A 541 -42.72 -44.01 -27.10
N SER A 542 -43.41 -44.39 -26.02
CA SER A 542 -43.28 -43.81 -24.67
C SER A 542 -41.91 -44.13 -24.06
N THR A 543 -41.35 -43.19 -23.31
CA THR A 543 -40.13 -43.39 -22.52
C THR A 543 -40.43 -44.17 -21.23
N PRO A 544 -39.42 -44.58 -20.44
CA PRO A 544 -39.64 -45.16 -19.10
C PRO A 544 -40.48 -44.29 -18.15
N ALA A 545 -40.56 -42.97 -18.38
CA ALA A 545 -41.42 -42.04 -17.64
C ALA A 545 -42.91 -42.13 -18.04
N GLY A 546 -43.28 -42.99 -19.00
CA GLY A 546 -44.67 -43.29 -19.35
C GLY A 546 -45.34 -42.33 -20.36
N ALA A 547 -44.66 -41.26 -20.77
CA ALA A 547 -45.12 -40.27 -21.76
C ALA A 547 -44.16 -40.19 -22.98
N PRO A 548 -44.60 -39.63 -24.12
CA PRO A 548 -43.69 -39.31 -25.22
C PRO A 548 -42.79 -38.10 -24.88
N LEU A 549 -41.61 -37.98 -25.49
CA LEU A 549 -40.71 -36.83 -25.24
C LEU A 549 -41.32 -35.46 -25.60
N GLY A 550 -42.25 -35.40 -26.54
CA GLY A 550 -43.07 -34.22 -26.79
C GLY A 550 -42.35 -32.97 -27.30
N ALA A 551 -41.04 -33.00 -27.56
CA ALA A 551 -40.22 -31.86 -27.99
C ALA A 551 -39.78 -31.92 -29.46
N ASP A 552 -39.55 -30.75 -30.05
CA ASP A 552 -39.02 -30.59 -31.42
C ASP A 552 -37.49 -30.64 -31.46
N VAL A 553 -36.85 -30.11 -30.41
CA VAL A 553 -35.39 -30.02 -30.27
C VAL A 553 -34.97 -30.61 -28.92
N LEU A 554 -33.90 -31.39 -28.94
CA LEU A 554 -33.19 -31.82 -27.74
C LEU A 554 -31.78 -31.26 -27.79
N PHE A 555 -31.43 -30.42 -26.81
CA PHE A 555 -30.05 -29.99 -26.61
C PHE A 555 -29.35 -30.99 -25.69
N LEU A 556 -28.27 -31.59 -26.19
CA LEU A 556 -27.39 -32.46 -25.42
C LEU A 556 -26.09 -31.69 -25.14
N THR A 557 -25.98 -31.14 -23.94
CA THR A 557 -24.79 -30.42 -23.51
C THR A 557 -23.79 -31.39 -22.91
N ARG A 558 -22.57 -31.43 -23.47
CA ARG A 558 -21.44 -32.21 -22.97
C ARG A 558 -20.28 -31.29 -22.62
N ILE A 559 -19.77 -31.41 -21.40
CA ILE A 559 -18.53 -30.76 -20.99
C ILE A 559 -17.43 -31.81 -20.99
N VAL A 560 -16.37 -31.56 -21.76
CA VAL A 560 -15.22 -32.45 -21.87
C VAL A 560 -14.03 -31.78 -21.19
N ASP A 561 -13.46 -32.45 -20.20
CA ASP A 561 -12.25 -32.02 -19.49
C ASP A 561 -11.21 -33.14 -19.58
N GLU A 562 -9.97 -32.79 -19.94
CA GLU A 562 -8.88 -33.76 -20.17
C GLU A 562 -9.26 -34.94 -21.09
N GLY A 563 -10.10 -34.68 -22.09
CA GLY A 563 -10.57 -35.70 -23.04
C GLY A 563 -11.65 -36.64 -22.52
N LYS A 564 -12.17 -36.43 -21.29
CA LYS A 564 -13.28 -37.18 -20.71
C LYS A 564 -14.52 -36.31 -20.59
N THR A 565 -15.69 -36.85 -20.94
CA THR A 565 -16.96 -36.18 -20.68
C THR A 565 -17.24 -36.21 -19.17
N VAL A 566 -17.16 -35.05 -18.52
CA VAL A 566 -17.39 -34.90 -17.08
C VAL A 566 -18.84 -34.57 -16.76
N ILE A 567 -19.54 -33.92 -17.69
CA ILE A 567 -20.94 -33.53 -17.54
C ILE A 567 -21.67 -33.83 -18.84
N GLN A 568 -22.87 -34.39 -18.72
CA GLN A 568 -23.77 -34.65 -19.83
C GLN A 568 -25.21 -34.38 -19.40
N ARG A 569 -25.87 -33.42 -20.04
CA ARG A 569 -27.21 -32.94 -19.67
C ARG A 569 -28.11 -32.85 -20.90
N ALA A 570 -29.37 -33.27 -20.78
CA ALA A 570 -30.35 -33.21 -21.85
C ALA A 570 -31.48 -32.20 -21.55
N THR A 571 -31.75 -31.30 -22.50
CA THR A 571 -32.76 -30.24 -22.36
C THR A 571 -33.77 -30.33 -23.50
N LEU A 572 -35.05 -30.41 -23.15
CA LEU A 572 -36.15 -30.57 -24.10
C LEU A 572 -36.71 -29.19 -24.48
N VAL A 573 -36.85 -28.92 -25.78
CA VAL A 573 -37.37 -27.65 -26.28
C VAL A 573 -38.44 -27.88 -27.32
N GLN A 574 -39.64 -27.36 -27.07
CA GLN A 574 -40.73 -27.30 -28.04
C GLN A 574 -40.69 -25.97 -28.78
N VAL A 575 -40.72 -26.00 -30.11
CA VAL A 575 -40.78 -24.78 -30.91
C VAL A 575 -42.24 -24.45 -31.17
N LYS A 576 -42.60 -23.17 -31.07
CA LYS A 576 -43.91 -22.65 -31.48
C LYS A 576 -43.77 -21.38 -32.27
N LYS A 577 -44.49 -21.28 -33.38
CA LYS A 577 -44.46 -20.10 -34.23
C LYS A 577 -45.58 -19.12 -33.90
N ARG A 578 -45.26 -17.84 -33.89
CA ARG A 578 -46.26 -16.78 -33.82
C ARG A 578 -46.77 -16.50 -35.23
N SER A 579 -48.03 -16.85 -35.48
CA SER A 579 -48.64 -16.71 -36.81
C SER A 579 -48.88 -15.26 -37.21
N GLY A 580 -48.58 -14.93 -38.46
CA GLY A 580 -48.96 -13.69 -39.11
C GLY A 580 -50.46 -13.66 -39.45
N THR A 581 -51.03 -12.46 -39.54
CA THR A 581 -52.31 -12.22 -40.23
C THR A 581 -52.08 -12.30 -41.74
N GLY A 582 -53.09 -12.60 -42.55
CA GLY A 582 -52.95 -12.87 -44.00
C GLY A 582 -52.29 -11.78 -44.86
N SER A 583 -51.96 -10.61 -44.31
CA SER A 583 -51.18 -9.55 -44.96
C SER A 583 -49.69 -9.51 -44.56
N GLY A 584 -49.25 -10.33 -43.61
CA GLY A 584 -47.88 -10.30 -43.05
C GLY A 584 -47.54 -9.07 -42.20
N LYS A 585 -48.41 -8.05 -42.17
CA LYS A 585 -48.16 -6.75 -41.51
C LYS A 585 -48.49 -6.73 -40.02
N ARG A 586 -49.19 -7.73 -39.50
CA ARG A 586 -49.52 -7.88 -38.06
C ARG A 586 -49.44 -9.34 -37.67
N PHE A 587 -48.94 -9.61 -36.48
CA PHE A 587 -48.85 -10.96 -35.88
C PHE A 587 -49.93 -11.16 -34.82
N SER A 588 -50.38 -12.41 -34.65
CA SER A 588 -51.39 -12.77 -33.66
C SER A 588 -51.01 -12.30 -32.25
N SER A 589 -52.00 -11.88 -31.46
CA SER A 589 -51.82 -11.56 -30.03
C SER A 589 -51.72 -12.82 -29.15
N THR A 590 -51.99 -14.00 -29.71
CA THR A 590 -51.92 -15.28 -29.02
C THR A 590 -51.13 -16.31 -29.83
N ILE A 591 -50.52 -17.27 -29.14
CA ILE A 591 -49.74 -18.37 -29.71
C ILE A 591 -50.41 -19.69 -29.29
N GLY A 592 -50.57 -20.63 -30.22
CA GLY A 592 -51.19 -21.92 -29.96
C GLY A 592 -50.29 -22.82 -29.12
N ILE A 593 -50.81 -23.38 -28.03
CA ILE A 593 -50.11 -24.30 -27.13
C ILE A 593 -50.93 -25.58 -26.99
N ASP A 594 -50.30 -26.72 -27.24
CA ASP A 594 -50.87 -28.02 -26.87
C ASP A 594 -50.49 -28.31 -25.41
N LEU A 595 -51.46 -28.16 -24.50
CA LEU A 595 -51.26 -28.42 -23.08
C LEU A 595 -50.88 -29.87 -22.80
N ARG A 596 -51.40 -30.83 -23.58
CA ARG A 596 -51.05 -32.25 -23.38
C ARG A 596 -49.59 -32.48 -23.73
N GLN A 597 -49.12 -31.92 -24.83
CA GLN A 597 -47.70 -31.94 -25.20
C GLN A 597 -46.82 -31.29 -24.13
N CYS A 598 -47.27 -30.18 -23.53
CA CYS A 598 -46.56 -29.50 -22.45
C CYS A 598 -46.44 -30.37 -21.18
N GLU A 599 -47.54 -31.00 -20.75
CA GLU A 599 -47.53 -31.93 -19.61
C GLU A 599 -46.70 -33.18 -19.91
N ASP A 600 -46.76 -33.69 -21.14
CA ASP A 600 -45.92 -34.82 -21.58
C ASP A 600 -44.43 -34.45 -21.42
N MET A 601 -43.98 -33.27 -21.88
CA MET A 601 -42.59 -32.81 -21.70
C MET A 601 -42.21 -32.62 -20.23
N LEU A 602 -43.08 -32.01 -19.42
CA LEU A 602 -42.83 -31.79 -17.99
C LEU A 602 -42.81 -33.09 -17.18
N THR A 603 -43.52 -34.12 -17.65
CA THR A 603 -43.44 -35.48 -17.08
C THR A 603 -42.09 -36.12 -17.35
N GLN A 604 -41.42 -35.75 -18.45
CA GLN A 604 -40.07 -36.21 -18.76
C GLN A 604 -39.02 -35.45 -17.98
N SER A 605 -39.05 -34.13 -18.04
CA SER A 605 -38.05 -33.30 -17.36
C SER A 605 -38.63 -31.95 -16.96
N GLU A 606 -38.23 -31.51 -15.77
CA GLU A 606 -38.49 -30.15 -15.29
C GLU A 606 -37.65 -29.10 -16.04
N HIS A 607 -36.61 -29.54 -16.76
CA HIS A 607 -35.81 -28.72 -17.67
C HIS A 607 -36.37 -28.75 -19.11
N ALA A 608 -37.70 -28.64 -19.24
CA ALA A 608 -38.37 -28.46 -20.52
C ALA A 608 -38.66 -26.98 -20.79
N TYR A 609 -38.48 -26.54 -22.03
CA TYR A 609 -38.64 -25.15 -22.45
C TYR A 609 -39.46 -25.03 -23.73
N TYR A 610 -39.97 -23.83 -23.99
CA TYR A 610 -40.54 -23.43 -25.26
C TYR A 610 -39.67 -22.35 -25.90
N LEU A 611 -39.46 -22.49 -27.20
CA LEU A 611 -38.82 -21.50 -28.06
C LEU A 611 -39.88 -20.92 -29.01
N PHE A 612 -40.08 -19.61 -28.97
CA PHE A 612 -41.08 -18.95 -29.78
C PHE A 612 -40.45 -18.21 -30.97
N ALA A 613 -40.78 -18.66 -32.19
CA ALA A 613 -40.39 -17.98 -33.41
C ALA A 613 -41.32 -16.78 -33.65
N THR A 614 -40.75 -15.58 -33.76
CA THR A 614 -41.48 -14.33 -33.96
C THR A 614 -40.71 -13.41 -34.90
N SER A 615 -41.41 -12.44 -35.48
CA SER A 615 -40.80 -11.39 -36.29
C SER A 615 -40.11 -10.34 -35.40
N ALA A 616 -39.16 -9.63 -36.02
CA ALA A 616 -38.52 -8.45 -35.45
C ALA A 616 -39.56 -7.43 -34.90
N SER A 617 -39.53 -7.24 -33.57
CA SER A 617 -40.16 -6.10 -32.90
C SER A 617 -39.09 -5.04 -32.61
N ALA A 618 -39.37 -4.02 -31.79
CA ALA A 618 -38.36 -3.02 -31.40
C ALA A 618 -37.06 -3.64 -30.82
N ARG A 619 -37.11 -4.91 -30.37
CA ARG A 619 -35.94 -5.76 -30.10
C ARG A 619 -36.10 -7.09 -30.86
N PRO A 620 -35.21 -7.42 -31.82
CA PRO A 620 -35.30 -8.64 -32.61
C PRO A 620 -34.69 -9.81 -31.83
N THR A 621 -35.50 -10.44 -30.97
CA THR A 621 -35.09 -11.56 -30.11
C THR A 621 -36.09 -12.70 -30.21
N LEU A 622 -35.58 -13.93 -30.15
CA LEU A 622 -36.40 -15.12 -29.96
C LEU A 622 -36.73 -15.26 -28.49
N TRP A 623 -37.91 -15.80 -28.17
CA TRP A 623 -38.35 -15.89 -26.78
C TRP A 623 -38.20 -17.33 -26.29
N VAL A 624 -37.42 -17.53 -25.24
CA VAL A 624 -37.30 -18.82 -24.56
C VAL A 624 -37.91 -18.73 -23.16
N ALA A 625 -38.84 -19.64 -22.86
CA ALA A 625 -39.51 -19.72 -21.56
C ALA A 625 -39.57 -21.16 -21.05
N PRO A 626 -39.47 -21.39 -19.72
CA PRO A 626 -39.71 -22.70 -19.14
C PRO A 626 -41.12 -23.22 -19.47
N ALA A 627 -41.25 -24.51 -19.81
CA ALA A 627 -42.53 -25.13 -20.15
C ALA A 627 -43.54 -25.04 -19.00
N ARG A 628 -43.07 -25.14 -17.75
CA ARG A 628 -43.88 -24.96 -16.54
C ARG A 628 -44.49 -23.55 -16.46
N LEU A 629 -43.73 -22.52 -16.85
CA LEU A 629 -44.22 -21.15 -16.92
C LEU A 629 -45.28 -21.01 -18.02
N VAL A 630 -45.01 -21.53 -19.22
CA VAL A 630 -45.97 -21.52 -20.33
C VAL A 630 -47.27 -22.23 -19.95
N ARG A 631 -47.20 -23.42 -19.34
CA ARG A 631 -48.37 -24.14 -18.82
C ARG A 631 -49.18 -23.27 -17.86
N ASN A 632 -48.53 -22.68 -16.86
CA ASN A 632 -49.20 -21.87 -15.85
C ASN A 632 -49.85 -20.63 -16.48
N LEU A 633 -49.17 -19.96 -17.42
CA LEU A 633 -49.73 -18.83 -18.17
C LEU A 633 -50.94 -19.23 -19.03
N THR A 634 -50.89 -20.39 -19.69
CA THR A 634 -52.03 -20.91 -20.45
C THR A 634 -53.24 -21.19 -19.53
N GLN A 635 -53.02 -21.79 -18.37
CA GLN A 635 -54.07 -22.11 -17.39
C GLN A 635 -54.68 -20.86 -16.73
N LEU A 636 -53.88 -19.83 -16.43
CA LEU A 636 -54.31 -18.58 -15.80
C LEU A 636 -55.38 -17.82 -16.62
N HIS A 637 -55.33 -17.91 -17.95
CA HIS A 637 -56.30 -17.24 -18.84
C HIS A 637 -57.53 -18.07 -19.16
N THR A 638 -57.74 -19.21 -18.50
CA THR A 638 -58.80 -20.19 -18.80
C THR A 638 -58.83 -20.69 -20.25
N SER A 639 -57.76 -20.44 -21.03
CA SER A 639 -57.58 -20.96 -22.37
C SER A 639 -56.98 -22.36 -22.29
N LYS A 640 -57.54 -23.33 -23.02
CA LYS A 640 -56.98 -24.68 -23.10
C LYS A 640 -55.97 -24.87 -24.24
N ALA A 641 -55.78 -23.85 -25.08
CA ALA A 641 -55.11 -24.02 -26.38
C ALA A 641 -54.21 -22.86 -26.80
N SER A 642 -54.08 -21.81 -26.00
CA SER A 642 -53.28 -20.64 -26.38
C SER A 642 -52.75 -19.82 -25.21
N VAL A 643 -51.65 -19.11 -25.44
CA VAL A 643 -51.02 -18.18 -24.51
C VAL A 643 -50.93 -16.77 -25.12
N VAL A 644 -50.99 -15.74 -24.28
CA VAL A 644 -50.89 -14.33 -24.71
C VAL A 644 -49.44 -14.00 -25.06
N ALA A 645 -49.19 -13.53 -26.28
CA ALA A 645 -47.83 -13.32 -26.81
C ALA A 645 -47.02 -12.28 -26.04
N THR A 646 -47.65 -11.20 -25.56
CA THR A 646 -46.96 -10.14 -24.79
C THR A 646 -46.45 -10.66 -23.45
N GLN A 647 -47.22 -11.52 -22.78
CA GLN A 647 -46.80 -12.10 -21.50
C GLN A 647 -45.66 -13.10 -21.67
N VAL A 648 -45.70 -13.90 -22.73
CA VAL A 648 -44.59 -14.79 -23.07
C VAL A 648 -43.34 -13.96 -23.35
N ARG A 649 -43.42 -12.94 -24.21
CA ARG A 649 -42.30 -12.03 -24.49
C ARG A 649 -41.70 -11.44 -23.20
N ASP A 650 -42.54 -10.91 -22.32
CA ASP A 650 -42.09 -10.18 -21.13
C ASP A 650 -41.54 -11.11 -20.04
N ALA A 651 -41.86 -12.41 -20.10
CA ALA A 651 -41.42 -13.42 -19.13
C ALA A 651 -40.38 -14.43 -19.71
N SER A 652 -39.87 -14.17 -20.91
CA SER A 652 -38.87 -15.01 -21.58
C SER A 652 -37.49 -14.35 -21.57
N CYS A 653 -36.44 -15.17 -21.65
CA CYS A 653 -35.10 -14.71 -22.03
C CYS A 653 -34.89 -14.80 -23.54
N SER A 654 -33.80 -14.19 -24.03
CA SER A 654 -33.38 -14.34 -25.43
C SER A 654 -32.83 -15.75 -25.69
N TYR A 655 -32.80 -16.19 -26.95
CA TYR A 655 -32.16 -17.47 -27.31
C TYR A 655 -30.64 -17.42 -27.06
N ALA A 656 -29.98 -16.28 -27.26
CA ALA A 656 -28.58 -16.11 -26.92
C ALA A 656 -28.32 -16.28 -25.41
N ASP A 657 -29.18 -15.69 -24.55
CA ASP A 657 -29.07 -15.84 -23.10
C ASP A 657 -29.34 -17.27 -22.65
N PHE A 658 -30.39 -17.90 -23.18
CA PHE A 658 -30.70 -19.30 -22.90
C PHE A 658 -29.54 -20.22 -23.29
N PHE A 659 -28.95 -20.03 -24.48
CA PHE A 659 -27.88 -20.89 -24.95
C PHE A 659 -26.60 -20.70 -24.15
N LEU A 660 -26.17 -19.45 -23.91
CA LEU A 660 -24.91 -19.19 -23.20
C LEU A 660 -25.04 -19.38 -21.69
N HIS A 661 -26.02 -18.74 -21.05
CA HIS A 661 -26.10 -18.71 -19.61
C HIS A 661 -26.80 -19.95 -19.06
N ASP A 662 -27.89 -20.42 -19.67
CA ASP A 662 -28.62 -21.59 -19.14
C ASP A 662 -27.96 -22.90 -19.58
N LEU A 663 -27.86 -23.16 -20.89
CA LEU A 663 -27.34 -24.44 -21.41
C LEU A 663 -25.84 -24.61 -21.13
N VAL A 664 -25.03 -23.62 -21.50
CA VAL A 664 -23.56 -23.70 -21.32
C VAL A 664 -23.16 -23.31 -19.91
N GLY A 665 -23.68 -22.20 -19.36
CA GLY A 665 -23.20 -21.60 -18.13
C GLY A 665 -23.70 -22.24 -16.83
N LEU A 666 -24.98 -22.60 -16.76
CA LEU A 666 -25.60 -23.24 -15.60
C LEU A 666 -25.76 -24.74 -15.76
N TRP A 667 -25.38 -25.28 -16.93
CA TRP A 667 -25.59 -26.68 -17.30
C TRP A 667 -27.05 -27.12 -17.14
N ALA A 668 -27.98 -26.23 -17.49
CA ALA A 668 -29.40 -26.52 -17.43
C ALA A 668 -29.73 -27.75 -18.29
N GLY A 669 -30.42 -28.72 -17.67
CA GLY A 669 -30.81 -29.97 -18.31
C GLY A 669 -30.86 -31.13 -17.32
N ASP A 670 -31.52 -32.21 -17.73
CA ASP A 670 -31.65 -33.42 -16.94
C ASP A 670 -30.43 -34.33 -17.05
N GLU A 671 -30.11 -35.02 -15.96
CA GLU A 671 -29.09 -36.08 -15.90
C GLU A 671 -29.72 -37.48 -16.06
N ASP A 672 -31.05 -37.58 -16.12
CA ASP A 672 -31.78 -38.84 -16.26
C ASP A 672 -31.22 -39.69 -17.41
N GLU A 673 -30.70 -40.87 -17.06
CA GLU A 673 -30.06 -41.80 -17.98
C GLU A 673 -30.98 -42.19 -19.15
N GLY A 674 -32.30 -42.22 -18.95
CA GLY A 674 -33.28 -42.50 -19.98
C GLY A 674 -33.32 -41.40 -21.06
N ILE A 675 -33.36 -40.14 -20.66
CA ILE A 675 -33.41 -39.00 -21.60
C ILE A 675 -32.07 -38.81 -22.28
N VAL A 676 -30.97 -38.92 -21.53
CA VAL A 676 -29.61 -38.87 -22.05
C VAL A 676 -29.33 -40.05 -23.01
N ALA A 677 -29.83 -41.26 -22.73
CA ALA A 677 -29.69 -42.40 -23.64
C ALA A 677 -30.48 -42.22 -24.94
N VAL A 678 -31.67 -41.60 -24.90
CA VAL A 678 -32.40 -41.21 -26.11
C VAL A 678 -31.60 -40.16 -26.90
N ALA A 679 -31.03 -39.18 -26.22
CA ALA A 679 -30.14 -38.18 -26.81
C ALA A 679 -28.85 -38.75 -27.43
N ASN A 680 -28.36 -39.89 -26.92
CA ASN A 680 -27.22 -40.63 -27.50
C ASN A 680 -27.62 -41.61 -28.62
N GLY A 681 -28.92 -41.72 -28.94
CA GLY A 681 -29.41 -42.55 -30.05
C GLY A 681 -29.58 -44.03 -29.71
N ASN A 682 -29.91 -44.37 -28.47
CA ASN A 682 -30.25 -45.76 -28.10
C ASN A 682 -31.58 -46.19 -28.77
N PRO A 683 -31.56 -47.10 -29.76
CA PRO A 683 -32.74 -47.46 -30.54
C PRO A 683 -33.79 -48.27 -29.77
N ARG A 684 -33.50 -48.67 -28.51
CA ARG A 684 -34.40 -49.46 -27.66
C ARG A 684 -35.33 -48.62 -26.77
N LEU A 685 -35.16 -47.29 -26.72
CA LEU A 685 -35.81 -46.41 -25.72
C LEU A 685 -36.89 -45.46 -26.28
N GLY A 686 -37.36 -45.69 -27.51
CA GLY A 686 -38.47 -44.93 -28.07
C GLY A 686 -38.11 -43.51 -28.53
N ARG A 687 -39.14 -42.67 -28.73
CA ARG A 687 -39.10 -41.52 -29.68
C ARG A 687 -38.00 -40.50 -29.37
N THR A 688 -37.13 -40.24 -30.34
CA THR A 688 -36.17 -39.12 -30.32
C THR A 688 -36.80 -37.82 -30.81
N PRO A 689 -36.47 -36.64 -30.24
CA PRO A 689 -36.89 -35.35 -30.78
C PRO A 689 -36.36 -35.17 -32.20
N ARG A 690 -37.09 -34.42 -33.04
CA ARG A 690 -36.80 -34.32 -34.49
C ARG A 690 -35.42 -33.73 -34.78
N HIS A 691 -34.91 -32.89 -33.90
CA HIS A 691 -33.55 -32.38 -33.94
C HIS A 691 -32.86 -32.70 -32.63
N ILE A 692 -31.67 -33.27 -32.71
CA ILE A 692 -30.77 -33.43 -31.58
C ILE A 692 -29.56 -32.55 -31.83
N VAL A 693 -29.31 -31.63 -30.92
CA VAL A 693 -28.25 -30.64 -30.99
C VAL A 693 -27.22 -30.99 -29.93
N GLU A 694 -26.09 -31.54 -30.35
CA GLU A 694 -24.98 -31.84 -29.46
C GLU A 694 -24.12 -30.59 -29.30
N ILE A 695 -24.12 -30.00 -28.10
CA ILE A 695 -23.26 -28.90 -27.70
C ILE A 695 -22.10 -29.51 -26.92
N GLU A 696 -20.89 -29.41 -27.45
CA GLU A 696 -19.69 -29.91 -26.77
C GLU A 696 -18.74 -28.74 -26.47
N VAL A 697 -18.46 -28.55 -25.18
CA VAL A 697 -17.47 -27.58 -24.72
C VAL A 697 -16.28 -28.35 -24.17
N ARG A 698 -15.12 -28.23 -24.82
CA ARG A 698 -13.87 -28.87 -24.36
C ARG A 698 -12.97 -27.85 -23.68
N ARG A 699 -12.58 -28.13 -22.45
CA ARG A 699 -11.46 -27.46 -21.80
C ARG A 699 -10.17 -28.03 -22.35
N GLN A 700 -9.26 -27.16 -22.78
CA GLN A 700 -7.93 -27.60 -23.18
C GLN A 700 -7.08 -27.78 -21.92
N SER A 701 -6.40 -28.92 -21.82
CA SER A 701 -5.40 -29.18 -20.77
C SER A 701 -4.27 -28.16 -20.91
N GLY A 702 -3.96 -27.45 -19.83
CA GLY A 702 -2.87 -26.46 -19.78
C GLY A 702 -1.49 -27.10 -19.83
#